data_AF-A0AAV5CRW6-F1
#
_entry.id   AF-A0AAV5CRW6-F1
#
_cell.length_a   1.000
_cell.length_b   1.000
_cell.length_c   1.000
_cell.angle_alpha   90.00
_cell.angle_beta   90.00
_cell.angle_gamma   90.00
#
_symmetry.space_group_name_H-M   'P 1'
#
loop_
_entity.id
_entity.type
_entity.pdbx_description
1 polymer ?
#
loop_
_entity_poly.entity_id
_entity_poly.type
_entity_poly.pdbx_seq_one_letter_code
_entity_poly.pdbx_strand_id
1 'polypeptide(L)'
;MILQHSTPTHGAGNISLAKPGCQDKCGNVSIPYPFGIGHGCFLNEGFEVICNRTDRDYETLVNISYRPVLEINLPLGEARVQNPIAWRCEYRNGTTNQLDDRSGGVVYVGPSFTVSRTKNKFIAIGCSTVAFVCGSDHYDFISACGSFCNNEDNINTECSGMGCCQTAITGNQEFFTIKFLNYLYNPPVLNFSPCSYGFVVEDNWFRFDPSYAKLSYFKELFRDTGVPLVVNWVVGNETCMEAKRNLSSYACLDMNSVCIDSSNGPGYLCNCSTGYEGNPYLQGGCQDIDECHSPSKYPCNGECINTIGSYNCSCQHGTYSNDPKSTPCNTIPGSNQPEVKVLIGASISVMFFVVCVFATLIQCQKRKLSKEKERFFKQNGGQILYQQILSEQVDTVIIFTIEDLKKATNNFDKSREIGIGGHSTVYKGILKDGRVAAVKRSKLMNVVETEEFVQEIIILSQMNHKNVVRLLGCCLEVEVPILVYELIPNGTLFHLIHSNNDYKPVSLDVRLWIAQESAEALAYMHLSINRPIVHGDVKSLNILLDENYTAKVTDFGASRLLPKDEAQLMTMVQGTLGYLDPEYLQERILTEKSDVYSFGVVLLELITGKTAIYSAEGSGKPENLASSFLQAARENRAHAMFDNSVMGASGTEELLGEVAQLGRMCLSIKGAERPSMTQVADQLRAIRSAWREVLKRSETELLIARHGFSTGPRE
;
A
#
# COMPACT_ATOMS: atom_id res chain seq x y z
N MET A 1 8.66 23.11 21.78
CA MET A 1 9.27 24.03 20.79
C MET A 1 8.13 24.78 20.14
N ILE A 2 7.99 26.06 20.44
CA ILE A 2 6.87 26.90 20.01
C ILE A 2 6.96 27.04 18.49
N LEU A 3 5.96 26.55 17.76
CA LEU A 3 5.84 26.73 16.31
C LEU A 3 5.78 28.22 16.03
N GLN A 4 6.86 28.79 15.48
CA GLN A 4 6.86 30.11 14.88
C GLN A 4 6.03 30.03 13.59
N HIS A 5 4.76 30.35 13.68
CA HIS A 5 3.90 30.55 12.53
C HIS A 5 4.30 31.88 11.85
N SER A 6 4.81 31.80 10.63
CA SER A 6 4.89 32.94 9.73
C SER A 6 3.48 33.30 9.28
N THR A 7 2.81 34.18 10.01
CA THR A 7 1.64 34.91 9.52
C THR A 7 2.09 35.87 8.42
N PRO A 8 1.54 35.81 7.19
CA PRO A 8 1.66 36.92 6.27
C PRO A 8 0.84 38.07 6.85
N THR A 9 1.52 39.15 7.24
CA THR A 9 0.88 40.42 7.55
C THR A 9 0.31 41.01 6.26
N HIS A 10 -0.98 40.74 5.98
CA HIS A 10 -1.73 41.48 4.97
C HIS A 10 -2.42 42.68 5.63
N GLY A 11 -1.95 43.88 5.29
CA GLY A 11 -2.73 45.10 5.43
C GLY A 11 -3.38 45.43 4.10
N ALA A 12 -4.71 45.33 4.03
CA ALA A 12 -5.66 46.11 3.22
C ALA A 12 -6.96 45.29 3.04
N GLY A 13 -8.07 45.73 3.66
CA GLY A 13 -9.43 45.21 3.48
C GLY A 13 -9.66 43.77 3.99
N ASN A 14 -10.27 43.60 5.17
CA ASN A 14 -10.72 42.27 5.63
C ASN A 14 -11.81 41.73 4.70
N ILE A 15 -11.42 40.95 3.69
CA ILE A 15 -12.34 40.12 2.91
C ILE A 15 -12.81 39.02 3.86
N SER A 16 -14.03 39.13 4.36
CA SER A 16 -14.60 38.05 5.17
C SER A 16 -14.83 36.84 4.28
N LEU A 17 -14.15 35.74 4.61
CA LEU A 17 -14.32 34.47 3.93
C LEU A 17 -15.58 33.72 4.43
N ALA A 18 -16.28 34.25 5.43
CA ALA A 18 -17.52 33.66 5.93
C ALA A 18 -18.72 34.12 5.10
N LYS A 19 -19.81 33.36 5.18
CA LYS A 19 -21.08 33.75 4.58
C LYS A 19 -21.56 35.08 5.20
N PRO A 20 -22.11 36.03 4.42
CA PRO A 20 -22.55 37.32 4.96
C PRO A 20 -23.52 37.18 6.14
N GLY A 21 -23.24 37.87 7.24
CA GLY A 21 -24.02 37.80 8.48
C GLY A 21 -23.66 36.64 9.41
N CYS A 22 -22.68 35.81 9.04
CA CYS A 22 -22.17 34.72 9.85
C CYS A 22 -20.84 35.08 10.52
N GLN A 23 -20.57 34.42 11.64
CA GLN A 23 -19.32 34.58 12.37
C GLN A 23 -18.15 33.95 11.60
N ASP A 24 -17.07 34.72 11.42
CA ASP A 24 -15.92 34.35 10.58
C ASP A 24 -14.72 33.80 11.36
N LYS A 25 -14.79 33.81 12.69
CA LYS A 25 -13.76 33.25 13.57
C LYS A 25 -14.36 32.63 14.81
N CYS A 26 -13.76 31.57 15.31
CA CYS A 26 -13.98 31.06 16.66
C CYS A 26 -12.62 30.91 17.35
N GLY A 27 -12.40 31.68 18.42
CA GLY A 27 -11.05 31.86 18.98
C GLY A 27 -10.09 32.41 17.92
N ASN A 28 -8.98 31.69 17.70
CA ASN A 28 -7.95 32.04 16.72
C ASN A 28 -8.15 31.37 15.35
N VAL A 29 -9.18 30.54 15.20
CA VAL A 29 -9.44 29.78 13.98
C VAL A 29 -10.36 30.56 13.06
N SER A 30 -9.95 30.76 11.81
CA SER A 30 -10.77 31.34 10.75
C SER A 30 -11.79 30.31 10.24
N ILE A 31 -13.04 30.72 10.09
CA ILE A 31 -14.17 29.88 9.68
C ILE A 31 -14.68 30.37 8.31
N PRO A 32 -14.07 29.93 7.20
CA PRO A 32 -14.52 30.27 5.87
C PRO A 32 -15.71 29.40 5.45
N TYR A 33 -16.66 29.96 4.69
CA TYR A 33 -17.70 29.15 4.03
C TYR A 33 -17.02 28.16 3.04
N PRO A 34 -17.39 26.87 2.97
CA PRO A 34 -18.66 26.26 3.38
C PRO A 34 -18.81 25.93 4.86
N PHE A 35 -17.77 26.12 5.68
CA PHE A 35 -17.86 25.98 7.14
C PHE A 35 -18.58 27.17 7.76
N GLY A 36 -19.30 26.94 8.85
CA GLY A 36 -20.04 28.01 9.50
C GLY A 36 -20.59 27.65 10.87
N ILE A 37 -20.84 28.69 11.67
CA ILE A 37 -21.35 28.59 13.03
C ILE A 37 -22.80 29.03 13.03
N GLY A 38 -23.69 28.16 13.51
CA GLY A 38 -25.11 28.44 13.64
C GLY A 38 -25.92 28.21 12.37
N HIS A 39 -27.25 28.19 12.55
CA HIS A 39 -28.20 27.80 11.53
C HIS A 39 -28.11 28.68 10.26
N GLY A 40 -27.93 28.05 9.10
CA GLY A 40 -27.87 28.72 7.79
C GLY A 40 -26.50 29.29 7.41
N CYS A 41 -25.47 29.12 8.25
CA CYS A 41 -24.12 29.64 8.02
C CYS A 41 -23.15 28.65 7.39
N PHE A 42 -23.50 27.37 7.32
CA PHE A 42 -22.71 26.30 6.71
C PHE A 42 -23.46 25.67 5.53
N LEU A 43 -22.74 24.95 4.66
CA LEU A 43 -23.32 24.34 3.45
C LEU A 43 -24.21 23.13 3.77
N ASN A 44 -23.75 22.23 4.64
CA ASN A 44 -24.48 21.06 5.13
C ASN A 44 -23.99 20.69 6.54
N GLU A 45 -24.66 19.75 7.21
CA GLU A 45 -24.35 19.36 8.60
C GLU A 45 -22.90 18.89 8.82
N GLY A 46 -22.22 18.40 7.78
CA GLY A 46 -20.81 18.03 7.88
C GLY A 46 -19.86 19.22 8.04
N PHE A 47 -20.27 20.41 7.57
CA PHE A 47 -19.51 21.65 7.65
C PHE A 47 -19.91 22.54 8.84
N GLU A 48 -20.80 22.06 9.71
CA GLU A 48 -21.17 22.80 10.92
C GLU A 48 -19.99 22.88 11.89
N VAL A 49 -19.73 24.10 12.36
CA VAL A 49 -18.74 24.41 13.40
C VAL A 49 -19.49 24.82 14.67
N ILE A 50 -19.23 24.13 15.77
CA ILE A 50 -19.72 24.43 17.10
C ILE A 50 -18.61 25.19 17.85
N CYS A 51 -18.90 26.43 18.23
CA CYS A 51 -17.98 27.27 18.99
C CYS A 51 -18.42 27.34 20.45
N ASN A 52 -17.81 26.54 21.32
CA ASN A 52 -18.12 26.54 22.75
C ASN A 52 -17.15 27.43 23.53
N ARG A 53 -17.67 28.14 24.53
CA ARG A 53 -16.88 28.99 25.42
C ARG A 53 -16.64 28.27 26.74
N THR A 54 -15.38 27.95 27.03
CA THR A 54 -14.95 27.48 28.37
C THR A 54 -14.14 28.57 29.06
N ASP A 55 -13.93 28.47 30.38
CA ASP A 55 -13.61 29.58 31.29
C ASP A 55 -12.37 30.45 30.94
N ARG A 56 -11.53 30.07 29.96
CA ARG A 56 -10.44 30.92 29.41
C ARG A 56 -10.13 30.77 27.91
N ASP A 57 -10.72 29.79 27.20
CA ASP A 57 -10.45 29.52 25.78
C ASP A 57 -11.75 29.17 25.01
N TYR A 58 -11.73 29.38 23.69
CA TYR A 58 -12.82 28.94 22.80
C TYR A 58 -12.48 27.56 22.24
N GLU A 59 -13.35 26.57 22.47
CA GLU A 59 -13.24 25.25 21.84
C GLU A 59 -13.98 25.27 20.49
N THR A 60 -13.21 25.04 19.42
CA THR A 60 -13.65 25.03 18.02
C THR A 60 -13.96 23.61 17.56
N LEU A 61 -15.18 23.11 17.72
CA LEU A 61 -15.52 21.77 17.24
C LEU A 61 -16.10 21.85 15.82
N VAL A 62 -15.73 20.95 14.93
CA VAL A 62 -16.52 20.68 13.72
C VAL A 62 -17.23 19.35 13.90
N ASN A 63 -18.36 19.15 13.23
CA ASN A 63 -19.10 17.89 13.21
C ASN A 63 -18.32 16.69 12.59
N ILE A 64 -17.00 16.84 12.39
CA ILE A 64 -16.01 15.78 12.18
C ILE A 64 -15.81 15.06 13.53
N SER A 65 -16.81 14.29 13.98
CA SER A 65 -16.79 13.55 15.26
C SER A 65 -16.51 14.41 16.51
N TYR A 66 -16.99 15.66 16.54
CA TYR A 66 -16.82 16.58 17.67
C TYR A 66 -15.35 16.81 18.06
N ARG A 67 -14.46 16.93 17.07
CA ARG A 67 -13.03 17.16 17.28
C ARG A 67 -12.69 18.64 17.19
N PRO A 68 -11.77 19.14 18.04
CA PRO A 68 -11.27 20.49 17.90
C PRO A 68 -10.55 20.71 16.56
N VAL A 69 -10.96 21.74 15.84
CA VAL A 69 -10.34 22.18 14.59
C VAL A 69 -9.26 23.19 14.90
N LEU A 70 -8.07 22.92 14.36
CA LEU A 70 -6.88 23.72 14.53
C LEU A 70 -6.75 24.75 13.40
N GLU A 71 -7.10 24.36 12.18
CA GLU A 71 -6.97 25.19 10.98
C GLU A 71 -7.88 24.69 9.85
N ILE A 72 -8.39 25.61 9.03
CA ILE A 72 -9.10 25.30 7.79
C ILE A 72 -8.38 26.00 6.64
N ASN A 73 -7.94 25.23 5.64
CA ASN A 73 -7.32 25.74 4.42
C ASN A 73 -8.30 25.60 3.25
N LEU A 74 -8.91 26.73 2.88
CA LEU A 74 -9.94 26.77 1.85
C LEU A 74 -9.40 26.36 0.45
N PRO A 75 -8.28 26.93 -0.05
CA PRO A 75 -7.81 26.65 -1.42
C PRO A 75 -7.31 25.23 -1.66
N LEU A 76 -6.79 24.58 -0.61
CA LEU A 76 -6.28 23.20 -0.69
C LEU A 76 -7.35 22.15 -0.42
N GLY A 77 -8.51 22.55 0.11
CA GLY A 77 -9.51 21.58 0.57
C GLY A 77 -8.99 20.75 1.75
N GLU A 78 -8.21 21.34 2.65
CA GLU A 78 -7.61 20.66 3.80
C GLU A 78 -8.09 21.29 5.12
N ALA A 79 -8.19 20.49 6.18
CA ALA A 79 -8.39 20.96 7.54
C ALA A 79 -7.49 20.17 8.50
N ARG A 80 -7.05 20.83 9.58
CA ARG A 80 -6.30 20.20 10.67
C ARG A 80 -7.22 20.04 11.86
N VAL A 81 -7.32 18.83 12.38
CA VAL A 81 -8.14 18.50 13.56
C VAL A 81 -7.30 17.80 14.61
N GLN A 82 -7.72 17.88 15.87
CA GLN A 82 -7.08 17.14 16.95
C GLN A 82 -7.47 15.65 16.91
N ASN A 83 -6.45 14.80 16.89
CA ASN A 83 -6.58 13.34 16.92
C ASN A 83 -6.10 12.78 18.27
N PRO A 84 -6.80 11.80 18.85
CA PRO A 84 -6.41 11.16 20.09
C PRO A 84 -5.24 10.22 19.87
N ILE A 85 -4.57 9.94 20.98
CA ILE A 85 -3.59 8.86 21.09
C ILE A 85 -4.31 7.63 21.60
N ALA A 86 -4.17 6.49 20.92
CA ALA A 86 -4.55 5.19 21.44
C ALA A 86 -3.42 4.64 22.31
N TRP A 87 -3.76 3.90 23.36
CA TRP A 87 -2.78 3.29 24.24
C TRP A 87 -3.23 1.95 24.75
N ARG A 88 -2.24 1.18 25.19
CA ARG A 88 -2.42 -0.01 26.01
C ARG A 88 -1.29 -0.05 27.02
N CYS A 89 -1.63 -0.07 28.29
CA CYS A 89 -0.70 -0.14 29.41
C CYS A 89 -0.99 -1.37 30.25
N GLU A 90 0.07 -2.07 30.64
CA GLU A 90 -0.01 -3.21 31.53
C GLU A 90 0.77 -2.92 32.81
N TYR A 91 0.06 -2.94 33.95
CA TYR A 91 0.63 -2.67 35.26
C TYR A 91 0.61 -3.93 36.12
N ARG A 92 1.68 -4.15 36.89
CA ARG A 92 1.75 -5.22 37.87
C ARG A 92 1.42 -4.68 39.25
N ASN A 93 0.29 -5.10 39.83
CA ASN A 93 -0.08 -4.74 41.19
C ASN A 93 -0.26 -6.03 42.02
N GLY A 94 0.79 -6.41 42.77
CA GLY A 94 0.82 -7.69 43.48
C GLY A 94 0.85 -8.90 42.53
N THR A 95 -0.13 -9.80 42.67
CA THR A 95 -0.27 -11.02 41.84
C THR A 95 -1.20 -10.85 40.63
N THR A 96 -1.84 -9.69 40.45
CA THR A 96 -2.80 -9.43 39.36
C THR A 96 -2.26 -8.39 38.38
N ASN A 97 -2.39 -8.67 37.08
CA ASN A 97 -2.11 -7.70 36.02
C ASN A 97 -3.34 -6.81 35.81
N GLN A 98 -3.15 -5.49 35.88
CA GLN A 98 -4.16 -4.51 35.49
C GLN A 98 -3.88 -4.00 34.07
N LEU A 99 -4.91 -3.98 33.24
CA LEU A 99 -4.87 -3.49 31.87
C LEU A 99 -5.60 -2.15 31.77
N ASP A 100 -4.91 -1.10 31.33
CA ASP A 100 -5.48 0.19 30.94
C ASP A 100 -5.37 0.31 29.42
N ASP A 101 -6.47 0.12 28.71
CA ASP A 101 -6.51 -0.01 27.25
C ASP A 101 -7.60 0.89 26.66
N ARG A 102 -7.21 1.70 25.68
CA ARG A 102 -8.12 2.50 24.83
C ARG A 102 -7.89 2.21 23.33
N SER A 103 -7.49 0.99 23.02
CA SER A 103 -7.45 0.48 21.65
C SER A 103 -8.85 0.14 21.14
N GLY A 104 -9.00 0.12 19.81
CA GLY A 104 -10.29 -0.16 19.16
C GLY A 104 -11.24 1.03 19.05
N GLY A 105 -10.84 2.22 19.50
CA GLY A 105 -11.60 3.45 19.31
C GLY A 105 -11.66 3.84 17.83
N VAL A 106 -12.87 3.91 17.28
CA VAL A 106 -13.09 4.34 15.89
C VAL A 106 -12.93 5.85 15.78
N VAL A 107 -11.98 6.27 14.96
CA VAL A 107 -11.83 7.66 14.50
C VAL A 107 -12.59 7.79 13.20
N TYR A 108 -13.77 8.42 13.25
CA TYR A 108 -14.56 8.79 12.07
C TYR A 108 -14.35 10.28 11.75
N VAL A 109 -14.24 10.65 10.48
CA VAL A 109 -14.10 12.05 10.05
C VAL A 109 -15.32 12.59 9.31
N GLY A 110 -16.30 11.75 8.97
CA GLY A 110 -17.51 12.19 8.28
C GLY A 110 -17.46 11.99 6.75
N PRO A 111 -18.60 12.03 6.06
CA PRO A 111 -18.70 11.68 4.64
C PRO A 111 -18.12 12.76 3.70
N SER A 112 -18.00 14.00 4.18
CA SER A 112 -17.40 15.10 3.42
C SER A 112 -15.88 15.18 3.63
N PHE A 113 -15.30 14.28 4.44
CA PHE A 113 -13.92 14.34 4.88
C PHE A 113 -13.20 13.01 4.71
N THR A 114 -11.91 13.06 4.41
CA THR A 114 -11.06 11.87 4.36
C THR A 114 -9.72 12.15 5.02
N VAL A 115 -9.16 11.18 5.71
CA VAL A 115 -7.81 11.29 6.29
C VAL A 115 -6.78 11.29 5.17
N SER A 116 -5.93 12.32 5.11
CA SER A 116 -4.97 12.47 4.03
C SER A 116 -3.80 11.49 4.16
N ARG A 117 -3.64 10.56 3.22
CA ARG A 117 -2.58 9.55 3.30
C ARG A 117 -1.16 10.07 3.09
N THR A 118 -1.03 11.19 2.37
CA THR A 118 0.27 11.77 2.01
C THR A 118 0.75 12.81 3.01
N LYS A 119 -0.17 13.34 3.82
CA LYS A 119 0.11 14.39 4.83
C LYS A 119 0.16 13.86 6.25
N ASN A 120 -0.15 12.58 6.47
CA ASN A 120 -0.11 11.95 7.79
C ASN A 120 0.76 10.69 7.81
N LYS A 121 1.29 10.37 8.99
CA LYS A 121 1.99 9.13 9.31
C LYS A 121 1.33 8.44 10.49
N PHE A 122 1.43 7.11 10.53
CA PHE A 122 1.07 6.31 11.69
C PHE A 122 2.32 6.05 12.53
N ILE A 123 2.23 6.31 13.83
CA ILE A 123 3.34 6.17 14.78
C ILE A 123 2.92 5.21 15.89
N ALA A 124 3.81 4.30 16.23
CA ALA A 124 3.72 3.43 17.40
C ALA A 124 4.93 3.65 18.32
N ILE A 125 4.68 3.78 19.62
CA ILE A 125 5.70 4.00 20.64
C ILE A 125 5.58 2.91 21.69
N GLY A 126 6.72 2.40 22.16
CA GLY A 126 6.82 1.37 23.18
C GLY A 126 7.78 0.26 22.76
N CYS A 127 8.09 -0.63 23.69
CA CYS A 127 8.90 -1.83 23.45
C CYS A 127 8.02 -3.09 23.50
N SER A 128 8.37 -4.13 22.75
CA SER A 128 7.49 -5.29 22.51
C SER A 128 6.09 -4.88 22.02
N THR A 129 6.04 -3.82 21.23
CA THR A 129 4.81 -3.14 20.80
C THR A 129 4.60 -3.38 19.32
N VAL A 130 3.44 -3.92 18.95
CA VAL A 130 2.97 -3.91 17.56
C VAL A 130 1.59 -3.27 17.54
N ALA A 131 1.48 -2.15 16.84
CA ALA A 131 0.24 -1.42 16.65
C ALA A 131 -0.17 -1.47 15.18
N PHE A 132 -1.47 -1.46 14.92
CA PHE A 132 -2.06 -1.47 13.60
C PHE A 132 -3.10 -0.38 13.50
N VAL A 133 -3.12 0.35 12.39
CA VAL A 133 -4.24 1.17 11.97
C VAL A 133 -5.03 0.41 10.90
N CYS A 134 -6.33 0.24 11.09
CA CYS A 134 -7.19 -0.51 10.17
C CYS A 134 -8.60 0.08 10.06
N GLY A 135 -9.36 -0.35 9.05
CA GLY A 135 -10.78 -0.02 8.89
C GLY A 135 -11.73 -0.76 9.84
N SER A 136 -13.03 -0.41 9.83
CA SER A 136 -14.09 -1.05 10.62
C SER A 136 -14.42 -2.44 10.06
N ASP A 137 -14.29 -3.43 10.93
CA ASP A 137 -14.86 -4.79 10.87
C ASP A 137 -14.38 -5.80 9.81
N HIS A 138 -13.67 -5.39 8.76
CA HIS A 138 -13.12 -6.34 7.76
C HIS A 138 -11.63 -6.20 7.42
N TYR A 139 -10.88 -5.35 8.13
CA TYR A 139 -9.47 -5.09 7.80
C TYR A 139 -9.27 -4.70 6.32
N ASP A 140 -10.22 -3.97 5.73
CA ASP A 140 -10.20 -3.54 4.32
C ASP A 140 -8.87 -2.87 3.93
N PHE A 141 -8.22 -2.25 4.91
CA PHE A 141 -6.82 -1.89 4.87
C PHE A 141 -6.19 -2.11 6.26
N ILE A 142 -4.88 -2.34 6.25
CA ILE A 142 -4.08 -2.41 7.48
C ILE A 142 -2.70 -1.81 7.23
N SER A 143 -2.29 -0.89 8.10
CA SER A 143 -0.88 -0.49 8.22
C SER A 143 -0.39 -0.86 9.61
N ALA A 144 0.74 -1.58 9.67
CA ALA A 144 1.32 -2.07 10.91
C ALA A 144 2.60 -1.33 11.26
N CYS A 145 2.84 -1.11 12.55
CA CYS A 145 4.11 -0.61 13.05
C CYS A 145 4.54 -1.40 14.29
N GLY A 146 5.74 -1.98 14.21
CA GLY A 146 6.33 -2.79 15.28
C GLY A 146 7.59 -2.15 15.85
N SER A 147 7.71 -2.18 17.17
CA SER A 147 8.86 -1.68 17.92
C SER A 147 9.26 -2.65 19.03
N PHE A 148 10.51 -3.12 19.01
CA PHE A 148 10.99 -4.18 19.88
C PHE A 148 12.31 -3.78 20.54
N CYS A 149 12.41 -4.01 21.85
CA CYS A 149 13.59 -3.68 22.64
C CYS A 149 13.80 -4.77 23.70
N ASN A 150 15.05 -5.16 23.93
CA ASN A 150 15.41 -6.15 24.95
C ASN A 150 15.73 -5.51 26.30
N ASN A 151 16.23 -4.27 26.29
CA ASN A 151 16.55 -3.47 27.47
C ASN A 151 16.34 -1.97 27.15
N GLU A 152 16.56 -1.11 28.14
CA GLU A 152 16.41 0.34 28.02
C GLU A 152 17.45 1.01 27.10
N ASP A 153 18.64 0.43 26.97
CA ASP A 153 19.76 0.99 26.20
C ASP A 153 19.59 0.76 24.69
N ASN A 154 18.78 -0.23 24.30
CA ASN A 154 18.47 -0.55 22.91
C ASN A 154 17.50 0.47 22.27
N ILE A 155 16.92 1.40 23.03
CA ILE A 155 16.01 2.41 22.49
C ILE A 155 16.83 3.46 21.71
N ASN A 156 16.58 3.55 20.41
CA ASN A 156 17.30 4.48 19.53
C ASN A 156 16.54 5.81 19.40
N THR A 157 17.23 6.89 19.02
CA THR A 157 16.61 8.17 18.65
C THR A 157 15.87 8.09 17.31
N GLU A 158 16.27 7.17 16.43
CA GLU A 158 15.58 6.92 15.17
C GLU A 158 14.29 6.11 15.39
N CYS A 159 13.15 6.63 14.93
CA CYS A 159 11.84 5.96 15.00
C CYS A 159 11.70 4.87 13.91
N SER A 160 12.56 3.84 13.98
CA SER A 160 12.73 2.79 12.96
C SER A 160 12.59 1.35 13.53
N GLY A 161 11.92 1.23 14.68
CA GLY A 161 11.49 -0.03 15.31
C GLY A 161 12.20 -0.39 16.61
N MET A 162 12.90 0.55 17.24
CA MET A 162 13.49 0.40 18.58
C MET A 162 12.99 1.53 19.50
N GLY A 163 11.95 1.22 20.28
CA GLY A 163 11.18 2.16 21.10
C GLY A 163 10.15 3.00 20.35
N CYS A 164 10.33 3.19 19.04
CA CYS A 164 9.38 3.87 18.16
C CYS A 164 9.41 3.29 16.76
N CYS A 165 8.25 3.23 16.11
CA CYS A 165 8.08 2.88 14.71
C CYS A 165 7.17 3.91 14.04
N GLN A 166 7.49 4.31 12.81
CA GLN A 166 6.61 5.10 11.96
C GLN A 166 6.36 4.42 10.61
N THR A 167 5.16 4.54 10.06
CA THR A 167 4.80 3.99 8.75
C THR A 167 3.75 4.86 8.04
N ALA A 168 3.63 4.70 6.73
CA ALA A 168 2.59 5.37 5.95
C ALA A 168 1.22 4.71 6.20
N ILE A 169 0.16 5.53 6.11
CA ILE A 169 -1.22 5.04 6.13
C ILE A 169 -1.69 4.71 4.71
N THR A 170 -2.53 3.70 4.58
CA THR A 170 -3.03 3.21 3.28
C THR A 170 -4.38 3.83 2.94
N GLY A 171 -4.50 4.40 1.73
CA GLY A 171 -5.74 4.99 1.21
C GLY A 171 -6.21 6.27 1.93
N ASN A 172 -7.13 7.01 1.32
CA ASN A 172 -7.83 8.11 1.99
C ASN A 172 -9.08 7.53 2.63
N GLN A 173 -9.22 7.70 3.95
CA GLN A 173 -10.18 6.93 4.75
C GLN A 173 -11.16 7.85 5.46
N GLU A 174 -12.45 7.48 5.49
CA GLU A 174 -13.47 8.18 6.29
C GLU A 174 -13.45 7.74 7.76
N PHE A 175 -12.91 6.55 8.04
CA PHE A 175 -12.70 6.06 9.39
C PHE A 175 -11.42 5.23 9.52
N PHE A 176 -10.88 5.17 10.73
CA PHE A 176 -9.85 4.19 11.10
C PHE A 176 -9.94 3.84 12.59
N THR A 177 -9.41 2.69 12.97
CA THR A 177 -9.21 2.29 14.36
C THR A 177 -7.76 1.91 14.57
N ILE A 178 -7.24 2.13 15.79
CA ILE A 178 -5.91 1.68 16.19
C ILE A 178 -6.03 0.51 17.15
N LYS A 179 -5.36 -0.60 16.85
CA LYS A 179 -5.33 -1.82 17.66
C LYS A 179 -3.89 -2.21 17.97
N PHE A 180 -3.65 -2.91 19.07
CA PHE A 180 -2.33 -3.46 19.39
C PHE A 180 -2.40 -4.99 19.45
N LEU A 181 -1.29 -5.66 19.14
CA LEU A 181 -1.18 -7.12 19.22
C LEU A 181 -1.11 -7.58 20.68
N ASN A 182 -1.92 -8.57 21.06
CA ASN A 182 -2.10 -8.97 22.47
C ASN A 182 -1.09 -10.01 22.98
N TYR A 183 -0.27 -10.63 22.11
CA TYR A 183 0.50 -11.84 22.45
C TYR A 183 2.00 -11.61 22.72
N LEU A 184 2.48 -10.36 22.67
CA LEU A 184 3.90 -10.02 22.83
C LEU A 184 4.30 -9.83 24.30
N TYR A 185 3.79 -10.69 25.18
CA TYR A 185 4.04 -10.60 26.62
C TYR A 185 5.52 -10.85 26.94
N ASN A 186 6.21 -9.81 27.40
CA ASN A 186 7.63 -9.86 27.76
C ASN A 186 7.86 -9.21 29.14
N PRO A 187 7.87 -9.99 30.24
CA PRO A 187 7.95 -9.46 31.60
C PRO A 187 9.15 -8.53 31.88
N PRO A 188 10.38 -8.80 31.39
CA PRO A 188 11.50 -7.86 31.48
C PRO A 188 11.21 -6.46 30.92
N VAL A 189 10.44 -6.36 29.84
CA VAL A 189 10.17 -5.09 29.15
C VAL A 189 9.16 -4.24 29.92
N LEU A 190 8.18 -4.86 30.57
CA LEU A 190 7.17 -4.16 31.39
C LEU A 190 7.78 -3.35 32.55
N ASN A 191 9.00 -3.69 33.00
CA ASN A 191 9.66 -2.93 34.06
C ASN A 191 10.07 -1.52 33.63
N PHE A 192 10.32 -1.30 32.34
CA PHE A 192 10.81 -0.02 31.83
C PHE A 192 9.95 0.60 30.72
N SER A 193 9.15 -0.19 30.02
CA SER A 193 8.22 0.24 28.96
C SER A 193 6.85 -0.43 29.20
N PRO A 194 6.08 0.03 30.20
CA PRO A 194 4.81 -0.59 30.59
C PRO A 194 3.64 -0.26 29.64
N CYS A 195 3.85 0.66 28.69
CA CYS A 195 2.80 1.20 27.84
C CYS A 195 3.20 1.21 26.36
N SER A 196 2.26 0.81 25.53
CA SER A 196 2.26 0.98 24.08
C SER A 196 1.34 2.15 23.71
N TYR A 197 1.77 3.00 22.78
CA TYR A 197 0.99 4.11 22.24
C TYR A 197 0.93 4.02 20.72
N GLY A 198 -0.16 4.51 20.14
CA GLY A 198 -0.40 4.47 18.71
C GLY A 198 -1.28 5.64 18.27
N PHE A 199 -0.86 6.38 17.25
CA PHE A 199 -1.60 7.54 16.77
C PHE A 199 -1.25 7.89 15.32
N VAL A 200 -2.19 8.54 14.63
CA VAL A 200 -1.97 9.11 13.29
C VAL A 200 -1.75 10.61 13.46
N VAL A 201 -0.70 11.15 12.85
CA VAL A 201 -0.30 12.54 13.01
C VAL A 201 0.20 13.13 11.70
N GLU A 202 0.10 14.45 11.56
CA GLU A 202 0.68 15.21 10.46
C GLU A 202 2.17 14.89 10.28
N ASP A 203 2.57 14.68 9.02
CA ASP A 203 3.95 14.34 8.67
C ASP A 203 4.93 15.42 9.15
N ASN A 204 6.07 14.99 9.69
CA ASN A 204 7.13 15.81 10.28
C ASN A 204 6.75 16.63 11.53
N TRP A 205 5.53 16.49 12.06
CA TRP A 205 5.14 17.16 13.31
C TRP A 205 5.74 16.49 14.55
N PHE A 206 5.72 15.16 14.60
CA PHE A 206 6.23 14.39 15.72
C PHE A 206 7.72 14.06 15.55
N ARG A 207 8.51 14.28 16.60
CA ARG A 207 9.90 13.82 16.71
C ARG A 207 10.01 12.91 17.90
N PHE A 208 10.55 11.71 17.69
CA PHE A 208 10.69 10.73 18.75
C PHE A 208 11.82 11.12 19.71
N ASP A 209 11.55 11.00 21.00
CA ASP A 209 12.54 11.04 22.07
C ASP A 209 12.53 9.65 22.76
N PRO A 210 13.69 9.00 22.95
CA PRO A 210 13.79 7.70 23.62
C PRO A 210 13.08 7.61 24.97
N SER A 211 12.98 8.73 25.71
CA SER A 211 12.28 8.78 26.99
C SER A 211 10.79 8.45 26.85
N TYR A 212 10.15 8.77 25.72
CA TYR A 212 8.73 8.55 25.49
C TYR A 212 8.33 7.08 25.52
N ALA A 213 9.21 6.18 25.07
CA ALA A 213 8.98 4.74 25.15
C ALA A 213 8.98 4.20 26.59
N LYS A 214 9.54 4.96 27.54
CA LYS A 214 9.61 4.61 28.96
C LYS A 214 8.48 5.24 29.79
N LEU A 215 7.79 6.23 29.26
CA LEU A 215 6.74 6.95 29.98
C LEU A 215 5.47 6.11 30.10
N SER A 216 4.91 6.05 31.30
CA SER A 216 3.56 5.49 31.54
C SER A 216 2.44 6.50 31.31
N TYR A 217 2.79 7.78 31.20
CA TYR A 217 1.88 8.92 31.11
C TYR A 217 2.02 9.70 29.80
N PHE A 218 2.63 9.14 28.75
CA PHE A 218 2.77 9.83 27.46
C PHE A 218 1.42 10.33 26.91
N LYS A 219 0.35 9.55 27.10
CA LYS A 219 -1.02 9.94 26.77
C LYS A 219 -1.49 11.24 27.45
N GLU A 220 -0.95 11.56 28.62
CA GLU A 220 -1.33 12.74 29.41
C GLU A 220 -0.70 14.02 28.88
N LEU A 221 0.47 13.92 28.22
CA LEU A 221 1.14 15.04 27.56
C LEU A 221 0.29 15.67 26.45
N PHE A 222 -0.62 14.88 25.88
CA PHE A 222 -1.48 15.26 24.75
C PHE A 222 -2.97 15.04 25.06
N ARG A 223 -3.35 14.98 26.35
CA ARG A 223 -4.74 14.72 26.75
C ARG A 223 -5.69 15.83 26.25
N ASP A 224 -5.27 17.08 26.42
CA ASP A 224 -6.09 18.26 26.11
C ASP A 224 -5.77 18.84 24.72
N THR A 225 -4.56 18.62 24.22
CA THR A 225 -4.08 19.17 22.95
C THR A 225 -4.17 18.19 21.77
N GLY A 226 -4.25 16.88 22.05
CA GLY A 226 -4.18 15.85 21.02
C GLY A 226 -2.92 15.94 20.15
N VAL A 227 -2.95 15.26 19.00
CA VAL A 227 -1.96 15.41 17.92
C VAL A 227 -2.66 15.91 16.66
N PRO A 228 -2.04 16.75 15.82
CA PRO A 228 -2.69 17.27 14.62
C PRO A 228 -2.86 16.16 13.57
N LEU A 229 -4.05 16.10 12.98
CA LEU A 229 -4.41 15.20 11.89
C LEU A 229 -4.92 16.02 10.70
N VAL A 230 -4.32 15.78 9.53
CA VAL A 230 -4.73 16.46 8.29
C VAL A 230 -5.85 15.66 7.62
N VAL A 231 -7.00 16.30 7.44
CA VAL A 231 -8.13 15.74 6.68
C VAL A 231 -8.34 16.56 5.40
N ASN A 232 -8.61 15.89 4.30
CA ASN A 232 -9.10 16.53 3.09
C ASN A 232 -10.62 16.64 3.18
N TRP A 233 -11.21 17.69 2.63
CA TRP A 233 -12.66 17.85 2.55
C TRP A 233 -13.10 18.19 1.14
N VAL A 234 -14.35 17.85 0.81
CA VAL A 234 -14.95 18.08 -0.51
C VAL A 234 -16.40 18.48 -0.37
N VAL A 235 -16.95 19.16 -1.39
CA VAL A 235 -18.39 19.44 -1.48
C VAL A 235 -19.05 18.51 -2.49
N GLY A 236 -20.27 18.08 -2.17
CA GLY A 236 -21.03 17.14 -3.00
C GLY A 236 -20.42 15.74 -3.08
N ASN A 237 -21.04 14.88 -3.87
CA ASN A 237 -20.60 13.51 -4.15
C ASN A 237 -20.50 13.23 -5.66
N GLU A 238 -20.51 14.30 -6.44
CA GLU A 238 -20.62 14.29 -7.90
C GLU A 238 -19.37 14.92 -8.50
N THR A 239 -19.11 14.63 -9.77
CA THR A 239 -18.02 15.31 -10.50
C THR A 239 -18.41 16.75 -10.82
N CYS A 240 -17.41 17.60 -11.09
CA CYS A 240 -17.61 18.96 -11.56
C CYS A 240 -18.52 19.06 -12.78
N MET A 241 -18.46 18.08 -13.69
CA MET A 241 -19.31 18.05 -14.88
C MET A 241 -20.77 17.77 -14.54
N GLU A 242 -21.01 16.89 -13.57
CA GLU A 242 -22.35 16.53 -13.09
C GLU A 242 -22.95 17.66 -12.25
N ALA A 243 -22.17 18.21 -11.32
CA ALA A 243 -22.59 19.31 -10.44
C ALA A 243 -23.08 20.53 -11.23
N LYS A 244 -22.39 20.86 -12.33
CA LYS A 244 -22.75 21.99 -13.21
C LYS A 244 -24.09 21.80 -13.95
N ARG A 245 -24.64 20.58 -14.00
CA ARG A 245 -25.96 20.33 -14.60
C ARG A 245 -27.11 20.78 -13.69
N ASN A 246 -26.88 20.80 -12.37
CA ASN A 246 -27.86 21.26 -11.39
C ASN A 246 -27.35 22.51 -10.68
N LEU A 247 -27.59 23.67 -11.29
CA LEU A 247 -27.15 24.97 -10.76
C LEU A 247 -27.74 25.30 -9.38
N SER A 248 -28.83 24.65 -8.96
CA SER A 248 -29.43 24.87 -7.65
C SER A 248 -28.65 24.22 -6.49
N SER A 249 -27.93 23.13 -6.76
CA SER A 249 -27.08 22.42 -5.78
C SER A 249 -25.59 22.68 -5.98
N TYR A 250 -25.21 23.37 -7.05
CA TYR A 250 -23.83 23.67 -7.39
C TYR A 250 -23.19 24.64 -6.38
N ALA A 251 -22.06 24.24 -5.82
CA ALA A 251 -21.44 24.94 -4.69
C ALA A 251 -20.51 26.10 -5.09
N CYS A 252 -19.98 26.14 -6.32
CA CYS A 252 -19.10 27.22 -6.78
C CYS A 252 -19.97 28.38 -7.28
N LEU A 253 -20.31 29.30 -6.39
CA LEU A 253 -21.30 30.35 -6.65
C LEU A 253 -20.72 31.57 -7.37
N ASP A 254 -19.41 31.79 -7.31
CA ASP A 254 -18.78 32.95 -7.94
C ASP A 254 -18.55 32.75 -9.45
N MET A 255 -18.74 33.82 -10.24
CA MET A 255 -18.50 33.79 -11.69
C MET A 255 -17.01 33.66 -12.04
N ASN A 256 -16.12 34.15 -11.18
CA ASN A 256 -14.67 34.03 -11.29
C ASN A 256 -14.16 32.82 -10.50
N SER A 257 -14.95 31.75 -10.39
CA SER A 257 -14.54 30.49 -9.78
C SER A 257 -14.43 29.35 -10.79
N VAL A 258 -13.58 28.39 -10.45
CA VAL A 258 -13.36 27.14 -11.18
C VAL A 258 -13.65 25.96 -10.26
N CYS A 259 -14.35 24.98 -10.82
CA CYS A 259 -14.57 23.68 -10.20
C CYS A 259 -13.36 22.77 -10.43
N ILE A 260 -12.91 22.08 -9.39
CA ILE A 260 -11.82 21.13 -9.42
C ILE A 260 -12.31 19.80 -8.87
N ASP A 261 -12.27 18.74 -9.68
CA ASP A 261 -12.62 17.39 -9.23
C ASP A 261 -11.66 16.93 -8.12
N SER A 262 -12.20 16.25 -7.11
CA SER A 262 -11.39 15.68 -6.04
C SER A 262 -10.49 14.56 -6.56
N SER A 263 -9.21 14.59 -6.18
CA SER A 263 -8.26 13.50 -6.43
C SER A 263 -8.39 12.36 -5.43
N ASN A 264 -9.18 12.55 -4.36
CA ASN A 264 -9.21 11.71 -3.17
C ASN A 264 -10.51 10.89 -3.01
N GLY A 265 -11.47 11.05 -3.92
CA GLY A 265 -12.78 10.42 -3.87
C GLY A 265 -13.81 11.18 -4.73
N PRO A 266 -15.09 10.78 -4.71
CA PRO A 266 -16.16 11.55 -5.34
C PRO A 266 -16.36 12.91 -4.65
N GLY A 267 -16.91 13.89 -5.36
CA GLY A 267 -17.02 15.28 -4.91
C GLY A 267 -16.00 16.21 -5.55
N TYR A 268 -16.11 17.51 -5.26
CA TYR A 268 -15.29 18.55 -5.89
C TYR A 268 -14.94 19.69 -4.92
N LEU A 269 -14.05 20.56 -5.36
CA LEU A 269 -13.67 21.81 -4.71
C LEU A 269 -13.94 22.98 -5.65
N CYS A 270 -14.09 24.16 -5.06
CA CYS A 270 -14.16 25.43 -5.77
C CYS A 270 -12.91 26.24 -5.44
N ASN A 271 -12.24 26.75 -6.48
CA ASN A 271 -11.13 27.70 -6.35
C ASN A 271 -11.44 28.96 -7.15
N CYS A 272 -10.91 30.10 -6.72
CA CYS A 272 -10.95 31.29 -7.57
C CYS A 272 -10.10 31.07 -8.83
N SER A 273 -10.55 31.64 -9.94
CA SER A 273 -9.85 31.64 -11.22
C SER A 273 -8.49 32.35 -11.08
N THR A 274 -7.58 32.10 -12.02
CA THR A 274 -6.30 32.80 -12.08
C THR A 274 -6.51 34.32 -12.10
N GLY A 275 -5.78 35.05 -11.25
CA GLY A 275 -5.93 36.50 -11.07
C GLY A 275 -6.92 36.90 -9.97
N TYR A 276 -7.57 35.94 -9.30
CA TYR A 276 -8.55 36.21 -8.24
C TYR A 276 -8.22 35.49 -6.92
N GLU A 277 -8.57 36.10 -5.80
CA GLU A 277 -8.46 35.53 -4.45
C GLU A 277 -9.75 35.74 -3.62
N GLY A 278 -9.93 34.97 -2.55
CA GLY A 278 -11.12 35.08 -1.69
C GLY A 278 -11.87 33.76 -1.55
N ASN A 279 -13.20 33.82 -1.51
CA ASN A 279 -14.06 32.65 -1.30
C ASN A 279 -14.95 32.32 -2.52
N PRO A 280 -14.63 31.28 -3.30
CA PRO A 280 -15.39 30.90 -4.50
C PRO A 280 -16.77 30.28 -4.21
N TYR A 281 -17.05 29.91 -2.96
CA TYR A 281 -18.32 29.36 -2.52
C TYR A 281 -19.36 30.45 -2.20
N LEU A 282 -19.00 31.72 -2.32
CA LEU A 282 -19.86 32.88 -2.10
C LEU A 282 -20.05 33.65 -3.41
N GLN A 283 -21.25 34.20 -3.62
CA GLN A 283 -21.51 35.06 -4.77
C GLN A 283 -20.76 36.40 -4.60
N GLY A 284 -19.85 36.72 -5.52
CA GLY A 284 -18.97 37.90 -5.41
C GLY A 284 -17.83 37.72 -4.41
N GLY A 285 -17.53 36.47 -4.02
CA GLY A 285 -16.47 36.16 -3.07
C GLY A 285 -15.07 36.06 -3.68
N CYS A 286 -14.93 35.89 -5.00
CA CYS A 286 -13.63 35.97 -5.68
C CYS A 286 -13.35 37.40 -6.14
N GLN A 287 -12.36 38.04 -5.52
CA GLN A 287 -11.95 39.42 -5.78
C GLN A 287 -10.67 39.45 -6.61
N ASP A 288 -10.55 40.50 -7.41
CA ASP A 288 -9.37 40.76 -8.25
C ASP A 288 -8.12 40.95 -7.38
N ILE A 289 -7.03 40.27 -7.72
CA ILE A 289 -5.74 40.45 -7.05
C ILE A 289 -5.09 41.71 -7.62
N ASP A 290 -4.78 42.70 -6.78
CA ASP A 290 -3.93 43.81 -7.22
C ASP A 290 -2.46 43.38 -7.24
N GLU A 291 -2.00 42.87 -8.38
CA GLU A 291 -0.65 42.33 -8.51
C GLU A 291 0.44 43.41 -8.36
N CYS A 292 0.10 44.68 -8.60
CA CYS A 292 1.03 45.81 -8.48
C CYS A 292 1.42 46.10 -7.01
N HIS A 293 0.63 45.64 -6.04
CA HIS A 293 0.98 45.73 -4.61
C HIS A 293 1.99 44.67 -4.15
N SER A 294 2.26 43.63 -4.95
CA SER A 294 3.19 42.54 -4.59
C SER A 294 4.26 42.28 -5.67
N PRO A 295 5.20 43.22 -5.92
CA PRO A 295 6.19 43.12 -7.00
C PRO A 295 7.14 41.91 -6.90
N SER A 296 7.33 41.37 -5.69
CA SER A 296 8.15 40.17 -5.43
C SER A 296 7.48 38.88 -5.92
N LYS A 297 6.14 38.84 -5.96
CA LYS A 297 5.35 37.70 -6.44
C LYS A 297 4.95 37.88 -7.90
N TYR A 298 4.71 39.13 -8.32
CA TYR A 298 4.30 39.51 -9.67
C TYR A 298 5.28 40.51 -10.27
N PRO A 299 6.33 40.05 -10.98
CA PRO A 299 7.37 40.93 -11.46
C PRO A 299 6.87 41.90 -12.54
N CYS A 300 7.32 43.15 -12.46
CA CYS A 300 7.16 44.16 -13.50
C CYS A 300 8.39 45.07 -13.51
N ASN A 301 9.08 45.15 -14.64
CA ASN A 301 10.30 45.96 -14.80
C ASN A 301 10.01 47.38 -15.32
N GLY A 302 8.74 47.78 -15.37
CA GLY A 302 8.28 49.06 -15.87
C GLY A 302 7.15 49.64 -15.02
N GLU A 303 6.23 50.36 -15.64
CA GLU A 303 5.00 50.85 -15.04
C GLU A 303 3.98 49.69 -14.94
N CYS A 304 3.57 49.36 -13.71
CA CYS A 304 2.56 48.35 -13.42
C CYS A 304 1.19 49.00 -13.36
N ILE A 305 0.23 48.47 -14.11
CA ILE A 305 -1.17 48.90 -14.11
C ILE A 305 -2.02 47.68 -13.82
N ASN A 306 -2.70 47.67 -12.66
CA ASN A 306 -3.61 46.59 -12.33
C ASN A 306 -4.79 46.56 -13.31
N THR A 307 -5.19 45.37 -13.75
CA THR A 307 -6.36 45.15 -14.62
C THR A 307 -7.25 44.06 -14.03
N ILE A 308 -8.49 43.93 -14.50
CA ILE A 308 -9.37 42.89 -13.95
C ILE A 308 -8.87 41.50 -14.39
N GLY A 309 -8.50 40.66 -13.43
CA GLY A 309 -8.00 39.29 -13.55
C GLY A 309 -6.52 39.16 -13.93
N SER A 310 -5.76 40.27 -13.97
CA SER A 310 -4.35 40.32 -14.40
C SER A 310 -3.76 41.70 -14.17
N TYR A 311 -2.47 41.90 -14.46
CA TYR A 311 -1.86 43.23 -14.54
C TYR A 311 -1.22 43.47 -15.90
N ASN A 312 -1.19 44.72 -16.32
CA ASN A 312 -0.35 45.16 -17.42
C ASN A 312 0.97 45.71 -16.89
N CYS A 313 2.06 45.42 -17.61
CA CYS A 313 3.37 45.99 -17.32
C CYS A 313 3.86 46.63 -18.60
N SER A 314 4.17 47.93 -18.57
CA SER A 314 4.63 48.66 -19.75
C SER A 314 5.91 49.43 -19.45
N CYS A 315 6.80 49.49 -20.43
CA CYS A 315 8.00 50.29 -20.33
C CYS A 315 7.68 51.78 -20.43
N GLN A 316 8.43 52.61 -19.70
CA GLN A 316 8.28 54.07 -19.79
C GLN A 316 8.69 54.57 -21.18
N HIS A 317 8.12 55.72 -21.57
CA HIS A 317 8.38 56.37 -22.86
C HIS A 317 9.88 56.47 -23.17
N GLY A 318 10.30 55.92 -24.32
CA GLY A 318 11.70 55.88 -24.76
C GLY A 318 12.40 54.53 -24.55
N THR A 319 11.75 53.56 -23.91
CA THR A 319 12.26 52.20 -23.71
C THR A 319 11.28 51.13 -24.23
N TYR A 320 11.78 49.99 -24.70
CA TYR A 320 11.07 48.77 -25.04
C TYR A 320 11.61 47.58 -24.28
N SER A 321 10.70 46.66 -23.98
CA SER A 321 11.00 45.30 -23.62
C SER A 321 10.08 44.41 -24.44
N ASN A 322 10.57 43.26 -24.88
CA ASN A 322 9.73 42.29 -25.57
C ASN A 322 8.77 41.58 -24.61
N ASP A 323 9.12 41.53 -23.32
CA ASP A 323 8.25 41.07 -22.23
C ASP A 323 8.66 41.79 -20.93
N PRO A 324 8.06 42.96 -20.63
CA PRO A 324 8.42 43.76 -19.45
C PRO A 324 8.11 43.06 -18.11
N LYS A 325 7.34 41.95 -18.11
CA LYS A 325 7.12 41.12 -16.92
C LYS A 325 8.30 40.20 -16.60
N SER A 326 9.12 39.83 -17.60
CA SER A 326 10.28 38.94 -17.41
C SER A 326 11.63 39.56 -17.76
N THR A 327 11.64 40.63 -18.56
CA THR A 327 12.86 41.26 -19.08
C THR A 327 12.88 42.79 -18.88
N PRO A 328 14.04 43.38 -18.50
CA PRO A 328 14.16 44.83 -18.30
C PRO A 328 13.92 45.66 -19.57
N CYS A 329 13.42 46.88 -19.40
CA CYS A 329 13.20 47.84 -20.48
C CYS A 329 14.51 48.46 -21.00
N ASN A 330 14.74 48.40 -22.32
CA ASN A 330 15.93 48.88 -23.05
C ASN A 330 15.55 49.98 -24.08
N THR A 331 16.46 50.81 -24.60
CA THR A 331 16.07 51.94 -25.50
C THR A 331 15.78 51.52 -26.95
N ILE A 332 14.73 52.08 -27.58
CA ILE A 332 14.21 51.69 -28.91
C ILE A 332 15.04 52.29 -30.07
N PRO A 333 15.59 51.48 -31.00
CA PRO A 333 16.05 51.92 -32.33
C PRO A 333 14.91 51.82 -33.36
N GLY A 334 14.71 52.88 -34.14
CA GLY A 334 13.54 53.10 -35.01
C GLY A 334 13.32 52.07 -36.14
N SER A 335 12.05 51.75 -36.40
CA SER A 335 11.58 50.87 -37.48
C SER A 335 10.68 51.63 -38.45
N ASN A 336 10.77 51.36 -39.74
CA ASN A 336 9.73 51.67 -40.74
C ASN A 336 9.44 50.42 -41.59
N GLN A 337 8.15 50.10 -41.77
CA GLN A 337 7.63 49.11 -42.74
C GLN A 337 6.94 49.81 -43.92
N PRO A 338 6.68 49.10 -45.04
CA PRO A 338 5.31 49.13 -45.57
C PRO A 338 4.77 47.83 -46.24
N GLU A 339 3.45 47.65 -46.03
CA GLU A 339 2.31 47.40 -46.95
C GLU A 339 2.06 46.11 -47.78
N VAL A 340 1.10 45.32 -47.26
CA VAL A 340 -0.26 44.96 -47.80
C VAL A 340 -0.44 44.12 -49.09
N LYS A 341 0.55 43.78 -49.91
CA LYS A 341 0.34 42.74 -50.98
C LYS A 341 0.36 41.27 -50.47
N VAL A 342 0.58 41.10 -49.17
CA VAL A 342 0.88 39.82 -48.51
C VAL A 342 -0.36 38.97 -48.19
N LEU A 343 -1.58 39.53 -48.16
CA LEU A 343 -2.75 38.89 -47.53
C LEU A 343 -3.23 37.57 -48.17
N ILE A 344 -3.17 37.40 -49.50
CA ILE A 344 -3.71 36.20 -50.19
C ILE A 344 -2.67 35.06 -50.22
N GLY A 345 -1.40 35.39 -50.45
CA GLY A 345 -0.29 34.46 -50.26
C GLY A 345 -0.11 34.08 -48.78
N ALA A 346 -0.42 35.00 -47.85
CA ALA A 346 -0.39 34.75 -46.42
C ALA A 346 -1.43 33.71 -46.01
N SER A 347 -2.64 33.66 -46.57
CA SER A 347 -3.62 32.64 -46.15
C SER A 347 -3.16 31.22 -46.47
N ILE A 348 -2.60 30.97 -47.66
CA ILE A 348 -2.07 29.65 -48.05
C ILE A 348 -0.77 29.35 -47.28
N SER A 349 0.09 30.35 -47.12
CA SER A 349 1.34 30.20 -46.36
C SER A 349 1.07 29.98 -44.87
N VAL A 350 0.03 30.61 -44.31
CA VAL A 350 -0.43 30.39 -42.93
C VAL A 350 -1.05 29.02 -42.79
N MET A 351 -1.84 28.54 -43.75
CA MET A 351 -2.40 27.18 -43.70
C MET A 351 -1.29 26.12 -43.80
N PHE A 352 -0.32 26.30 -44.71
CA PHE A 352 0.87 25.45 -44.80
C PHE A 352 1.73 25.53 -43.53
N PHE A 353 1.93 26.73 -42.99
CA PHE A 353 2.64 26.94 -41.73
C PHE A 353 1.92 26.28 -40.56
N VAL A 354 0.59 26.35 -40.49
CA VAL A 354 -0.23 25.66 -39.48
C VAL A 354 -0.09 24.15 -39.61
N VAL A 355 -0.14 23.60 -40.83
CA VAL A 355 0.08 22.15 -41.05
C VAL A 355 1.50 21.74 -40.67
N CYS A 356 2.52 22.54 -41.01
CA CYS A 356 3.90 22.31 -40.60
C CYS A 356 4.08 22.44 -39.08
N VAL A 357 3.40 23.39 -38.44
CA VAL A 357 3.36 23.55 -36.98
C VAL A 357 2.68 22.33 -36.36
N PHE A 358 1.54 21.87 -36.85
CA PHE A 358 0.89 20.65 -36.35
C PHE A 358 1.75 19.39 -36.56
N ALA A 359 2.37 19.23 -37.74
CA ALA A 359 3.26 18.11 -38.02
C ALA A 359 4.52 18.14 -37.14
N THR A 360 5.10 19.32 -36.91
CA THR A 360 6.24 19.48 -35.99
C THR A 360 5.81 19.31 -34.54
N LEU A 361 4.61 19.73 -34.13
CA LEU A 361 4.05 19.47 -32.80
C LEU A 361 3.84 17.97 -32.59
N ILE A 362 3.26 17.26 -33.56
CA ILE A 362 3.11 15.79 -33.52
C ILE A 362 4.48 15.13 -33.46
N GLN A 363 5.45 15.57 -34.26
CA GLN A 363 6.80 15.02 -34.26
C GLN A 363 7.55 15.34 -32.94
N CYS A 364 7.34 16.52 -32.37
CA CYS A 364 7.85 16.92 -31.06
C CYS A 364 7.19 16.11 -29.94
N GLN A 365 5.88 15.86 -30.00
CA GLN A 365 5.18 14.97 -29.07
C GLN A 365 5.68 13.53 -29.17
N LYS A 366 5.85 12.99 -30.39
CA LYS A 366 6.45 11.66 -30.60
C LYS A 366 7.87 11.59 -30.07
N ARG A 367 8.70 12.61 -30.33
CA ARG A 367 10.07 12.71 -29.78
C ARG A 367 10.06 12.82 -28.26
N LYS A 368 9.12 13.57 -27.67
CA LYS A 368 8.96 13.70 -26.21
C LYS A 368 8.61 12.34 -25.59
N LEU A 369 7.63 11.64 -26.17
CA LEU A 369 7.23 10.29 -25.72
C LEU A 369 8.39 9.28 -25.87
N SER A 370 9.12 9.32 -26.98
CA SER A 370 10.29 8.44 -27.19
C SER A 370 11.41 8.72 -26.19
N LYS A 371 11.68 9.99 -25.87
CA LYS A 371 12.66 10.38 -24.85
C LYS A 371 12.22 9.94 -23.45
N GLU A 372 10.93 10.00 -23.16
CA GLU A 372 10.36 9.57 -21.89
C GLU A 372 10.43 8.04 -21.71
N LYS A 373 10.11 7.27 -22.76
CA LYS A 373 10.33 5.82 -22.81
C LYS A 373 11.78 5.45 -22.57
N GLU A 374 12.72 6.14 -23.23
CA GLU A 374 14.16 5.91 -23.04
C GLU A 374 14.62 6.30 -21.62
N ARG A 375 14.05 7.38 -21.05
CA ARG A 375 14.30 7.77 -19.66
C ARG A 375 13.85 6.67 -18.70
N PHE A 376 12.63 6.15 -18.85
CA PHE A 376 12.14 5.04 -18.03
C PHE A 376 12.97 3.78 -18.21
N PHE A 377 13.34 3.44 -19.45
CA PHE A 377 14.22 2.31 -19.72
C PHE A 377 15.55 2.41 -18.94
N LYS A 378 16.16 3.61 -18.88
CA LYS A 378 17.39 3.84 -18.11
C LYS A 378 17.13 3.81 -16.59
N GLN A 379 16.06 4.46 -16.12
CA GLN A 379 15.70 4.51 -14.69
C GLN A 379 15.39 3.12 -14.12
N ASN A 380 14.67 2.29 -14.88
CA ASN A 380 14.25 0.95 -14.48
C ASN A 380 15.36 -0.10 -14.64
N GLY A 381 16.63 0.33 -14.69
CA GLY A 381 17.78 -0.57 -14.77
C GLY A 381 17.95 -1.28 -16.11
N GLY A 382 17.28 -0.84 -17.18
CA GLY A 382 17.34 -1.48 -18.49
C GLY A 382 18.75 -1.57 -19.07
N GLN A 383 19.63 -0.63 -18.73
CA GLN A 383 21.04 -0.67 -19.14
C GLN A 383 21.85 -1.76 -18.40
N ILE A 384 21.54 -2.01 -17.13
CA ILE A 384 22.14 -3.07 -16.31
C ILE A 384 21.66 -4.43 -16.83
N LEU A 385 20.36 -4.58 -17.06
CA LEU A 385 19.77 -5.80 -17.59
C LEU A 385 20.32 -6.11 -18.99
N TYR A 386 20.43 -5.10 -19.86
CA TYR A 386 20.98 -5.27 -21.21
C TYR A 386 22.46 -5.71 -21.18
N GLN A 387 23.25 -5.18 -20.25
CA GLN A 387 24.63 -5.63 -20.04
C GLN A 387 24.69 -7.09 -19.57
N GLN A 388 23.80 -7.51 -18.68
CA GLN A 388 23.72 -8.89 -18.18
C GLN A 388 23.26 -9.90 -19.25
N ILE A 389 22.34 -9.49 -20.14
CA ILE A 389 21.93 -10.27 -21.31
C ILE A 389 23.11 -10.42 -22.28
N LEU A 390 23.84 -9.34 -22.56
CA LEU A 390 25.01 -9.35 -23.45
C LEU A 390 26.21 -10.14 -22.89
N SER A 391 26.32 -10.29 -21.56
CA SER A 391 27.41 -11.05 -20.93
C SER A 391 27.11 -12.55 -20.80
N GLU A 392 26.12 -13.08 -21.55
CA GLU A 392 25.66 -14.48 -21.53
C GLU A 392 25.25 -15.01 -20.14
N GLN A 393 24.96 -14.11 -19.19
CA GLN A 393 24.48 -14.50 -17.86
C GLN A 393 22.96 -14.70 -17.82
N VAL A 394 22.23 -14.12 -18.78
CA VAL A 394 20.76 -14.08 -18.84
C VAL A 394 20.29 -14.24 -20.29
N ASP A 395 20.23 -15.47 -20.80
CA ASP A 395 19.84 -15.77 -22.19
C ASP A 395 18.30 -15.90 -22.41
N THR A 396 17.49 -15.79 -21.36
CA THR A 396 16.10 -16.28 -21.37
C THR A 396 15.01 -15.20 -21.31
N VAL A 397 15.37 -13.92 -21.14
CA VAL A 397 14.43 -12.83 -20.83
C VAL A 397 14.22 -11.91 -22.05
N ILE A 398 12.98 -11.83 -22.54
CA ILE A 398 12.60 -10.96 -23.67
C ILE A 398 12.26 -9.56 -23.16
N ILE A 399 12.82 -8.51 -23.77
CA ILE A 399 12.40 -7.13 -23.51
C ILE A 399 11.21 -6.79 -24.43
N PHE A 400 10.04 -6.63 -23.84
CA PHE A 400 8.80 -6.26 -24.53
C PHE A 400 8.61 -4.74 -24.56
N THR A 401 7.97 -4.24 -25.61
CA THR A 401 7.45 -2.86 -25.63
C THR A 401 6.06 -2.80 -24.98
N ILE A 402 5.64 -1.63 -24.54
CA ILE A 402 4.28 -1.42 -24.00
C ILE A 402 3.21 -1.68 -25.06
N GLU A 403 3.54 -1.46 -26.34
CA GLU A 403 2.63 -1.76 -27.45
C GLU A 403 2.43 -3.26 -27.63
N ASP A 404 3.48 -4.06 -27.45
CA ASP A 404 3.39 -5.52 -27.47
C ASP A 404 2.45 -6.02 -26.38
N LEU A 405 2.61 -5.50 -25.15
CA LEU A 405 1.80 -5.91 -24.01
C LEU A 405 0.37 -5.39 -24.09
N LYS A 406 0.15 -4.16 -24.57
CA LYS A 406 -1.20 -3.65 -24.86
C LYS A 406 -1.91 -4.51 -25.90
N LYS A 407 -1.23 -4.90 -26.98
CA LYS A 407 -1.83 -5.79 -27.99
C LYS A 407 -2.13 -7.16 -27.40
N ALA A 408 -1.21 -7.72 -26.61
CA ALA A 408 -1.38 -9.04 -25.99
C ALA A 408 -2.54 -9.10 -24.98
N THR A 409 -2.78 -8.00 -24.25
CA THR A 409 -3.75 -7.90 -23.15
C THR A 409 -5.03 -7.14 -23.51
N ASN A 410 -5.25 -6.81 -24.78
CA ASN A 410 -6.36 -5.96 -25.22
C ASN A 410 -6.43 -4.61 -24.45
N ASN A 411 -5.31 -3.88 -24.38
CA ASN A 411 -5.14 -2.66 -23.61
C ASN A 411 -5.35 -2.84 -22.09
N PHE A 412 -4.88 -3.96 -21.51
CA PHE A 412 -5.09 -4.29 -20.10
C PHE A 412 -6.57 -4.32 -19.74
N ASP A 413 -7.37 -5.00 -20.56
CA ASP A 413 -8.82 -5.11 -20.38
C ASP A 413 -9.15 -5.85 -19.07
N LYS A 414 -10.12 -5.35 -18.31
CA LYS A 414 -10.57 -5.97 -17.05
C LYS A 414 -11.04 -7.43 -17.23
N SER A 415 -11.61 -7.78 -18.39
CA SER A 415 -12.03 -9.16 -18.70
C SER A 415 -10.87 -10.15 -18.82
N ARG A 416 -9.64 -9.66 -18.91
CA ARG A 416 -8.42 -10.48 -18.96
C ARG A 416 -7.70 -10.54 -17.61
N GLU A 417 -8.23 -9.94 -16.56
CA GLU A 417 -7.66 -10.05 -15.22
C GLU A 417 -7.81 -11.50 -14.71
N ILE A 418 -6.69 -12.09 -14.29
CA ILE A 418 -6.63 -13.44 -13.73
C ILE A 418 -6.22 -13.45 -12.26
N GLY A 419 -5.77 -12.30 -11.73
CA GLY A 419 -5.44 -12.14 -10.33
C GLY A 419 -5.26 -10.66 -9.97
N ILE A 420 -5.81 -10.27 -8.82
CA ILE A 420 -5.64 -8.93 -8.24
C ILE A 420 -4.98 -9.12 -6.88
N GLY A 421 -3.73 -8.67 -6.75
CA GLY A 421 -3.02 -8.60 -5.48
C GLY A 421 -3.09 -7.20 -4.87
N GLY A 422 -2.51 -7.04 -3.67
CA GLY A 422 -2.44 -5.74 -2.97
C GLY A 422 -1.70 -4.66 -3.77
N HIS A 423 -0.64 -5.03 -4.49
CA HIS A 423 0.25 -4.08 -5.19
C HIS A 423 0.31 -4.29 -6.72
N SER A 424 -0.31 -5.36 -7.26
CA SER A 424 -0.26 -5.68 -8.69
C SER A 424 -1.55 -6.31 -9.22
N THR A 425 -1.75 -6.19 -10.53
CA THR A 425 -2.81 -6.85 -11.28
C THR A 425 -2.18 -7.73 -12.36
N VAL A 426 -2.62 -8.97 -12.47
CA VAL A 426 -2.13 -9.94 -13.43
C VAL A 426 -3.16 -10.15 -14.54
N TYR A 427 -2.73 -9.99 -15.78
CA TYR A 427 -3.58 -10.11 -16.98
C TYR A 427 -3.17 -11.33 -17.82
N LYS A 428 -4.16 -12.02 -18.40
CA LYS A 428 -3.94 -13.03 -19.44
C LYS A 428 -3.62 -12.36 -20.78
N GLY A 429 -2.38 -12.51 -21.21
CA GLY A 429 -1.88 -12.03 -22.50
C GLY A 429 -1.72 -13.13 -23.54
N ILE A 430 -1.88 -12.80 -24.82
CA ILE A 430 -1.48 -13.65 -25.95
C ILE A 430 -0.33 -12.95 -26.68
N LEU A 431 0.89 -13.48 -26.57
CA LEU A 431 2.09 -12.91 -27.17
C LEU A 431 2.06 -13.02 -28.70
N LYS A 432 2.95 -12.29 -29.39
CA LYS A 432 3.02 -12.26 -30.88
C LYS A 432 3.22 -13.63 -31.52
N ASP A 433 3.90 -14.53 -30.82
CA ASP A 433 4.18 -15.90 -31.25
C ASP A 433 3.06 -16.89 -30.90
N GLY A 434 1.93 -16.40 -30.36
CA GLY A 434 0.78 -17.21 -29.97
C GLY A 434 0.87 -17.82 -28.58
N ARG A 435 1.99 -17.67 -27.86
CA ARG A 435 2.12 -18.16 -26.47
C ARG A 435 1.20 -17.37 -25.55
N VAL A 436 0.51 -18.08 -24.66
CA VAL A 436 -0.31 -17.47 -23.61
C VAL A 436 0.58 -17.16 -22.40
N ALA A 437 0.48 -15.95 -21.87
CA ALA A 437 1.33 -15.44 -20.81
C ALA A 437 0.53 -14.75 -19.69
N ALA A 438 1.10 -14.70 -18.50
CA ALA A 438 0.62 -13.91 -17.38
C ALA A 438 1.42 -12.59 -17.31
N VAL A 439 0.74 -11.46 -17.47
CA VAL A 439 1.33 -10.12 -17.51
C VAL A 439 1.03 -9.42 -16.17
N LYS A 440 2.03 -9.36 -15.29
CA LYS A 440 1.95 -8.73 -13.96
C LYS A 440 2.29 -7.25 -14.07
N ARG A 441 1.32 -6.40 -13.78
CA ARG A 441 1.45 -4.93 -13.80
C ARG A 441 1.24 -4.37 -12.39
N SER A 442 2.25 -3.71 -11.85
CA SER A 442 2.16 -3.06 -10.53
C SER A 442 1.47 -1.69 -10.61
N LYS A 443 0.81 -1.26 -9.52
CA LYS A 443 -0.04 -0.06 -9.49
C LYS A 443 0.73 1.23 -9.17
N LEU A 444 1.76 1.18 -8.33
CA LEU A 444 2.68 2.29 -7.99
C LEU A 444 4.10 1.72 -7.75
N MET A 445 5.12 2.60 -7.74
CA MET A 445 6.51 2.25 -7.39
C MET A 445 7.07 3.24 -6.37
N ASN A 446 7.43 2.76 -5.19
CA ASN A 446 8.33 3.40 -4.25
C ASN A 446 9.78 2.87 -4.46
N VAL A 447 10.77 3.46 -3.77
CA VAL A 447 12.18 3.03 -3.88
C VAL A 447 12.35 1.54 -3.56
N VAL A 448 11.64 1.04 -2.53
CA VAL A 448 11.64 -0.38 -2.13
C VAL A 448 11.10 -1.28 -3.25
N GLU A 449 10.00 -0.90 -3.89
CA GLU A 449 9.40 -1.68 -4.98
C GLU A 449 10.30 -1.71 -6.23
N THR A 450 11.15 -0.68 -6.42
CA THR A 450 12.17 -0.66 -7.48
C THR A 450 13.27 -1.68 -7.25
N GLU A 451 13.71 -1.83 -6.00
CA GLU A 451 14.70 -2.84 -5.64
C GLU A 451 14.12 -4.25 -5.75
N GLU A 452 12.89 -4.47 -5.28
CA GLU A 452 12.18 -5.76 -5.42
C GLU A 452 12.04 -6.18 -6.89
N PHE A 453 11.70 -5.24 -7.76
CA PHE A 453 11.58 -5.49 -9.20
C PHE A 453 12.90 -5.93 -9.84
N VAL A 454 13.98 -5.18 -9.59
CA VAL A 454 15.30 -5.50 -10.14
C VAL A 454 15.77 -6.86 -9.61
N GLN A 455 15.55 -7.11 -8.32
CA GLN A 455 15.91 -8.36 -7.67
C GLN A 455 15.13 -9.56 -8.24
N GLU A 456 13.82 -9.41 -8.47
CA GLU A 456 12.96 -10.43 -9.06
C GLU A 456 13.44 -10.81 -10.48
N ILE A 457 13.84 -9.85 -11.32
CA ILE A 457 14.42 -10.14 -12.63
C ILE A 457 15.75 -10.89 -12.51
N ILE A 458 16.67 -10.40 -11.67
CA ILE A 458 17.99 -11.01 -11.50
C ILE A 458 17.87 -12.45 -11.01
N ILE A 459 16.99 -12.71 -10.04
CA ILE A 459 16.75 -14.05 -9.52
C ILE A 459 16.12 -14.93 -10.60
N LEU A 460 14.96 -14.55 -11.13
CA LEU A 460 14.21 -15.41 -12.04
C LEU A 460 14.91 -15.66 -13.37
N SER A 461 15.76 -14.74 -13.82
CA SER A 461 16.58 -14.94 -15.01
C SER A 461 17.61 -16.07 -14.88
N GLN A 462 18.07 -16.34 -13.65
CA GLN A 462 19.04 -17.39 -13.34
C GLN A 462 18.38 -18.70 -12.93
N MET A 463 17.05 -18.73 -12.82
CA MET A 463 16.31 -19.89 -12.36
C MET A 463 15.77 -20.72 -13.52
N ASN A 464 16.09 -22.01 -13.49
CA ASN A 464 15.54 -22.97 -14.43
C ASN A 464 15.18 -24.26 -13.69
N HIS A 465 13.95 -24.32 -13.17
CA HIS A 465 13.45 -25.47 -12.44
C HIS A 465 11.97 -25.73 -12.80
N LYS A 466 11.58 -27.00 -12.96
CA LYS A 466 10.22 -27.38 -13.36
C LYS A 466 9.13 -26.84 -12.40
N ASN A 467 9.46 -26.74 -11.11
CA ASN A 467 8.56 -26.29 -10.04
C ASN A 467 8.76 -24.82 -9.64
N VAL A 468 9.39 -24.02 -10.50
CA VAL A 468 9.46 -22.57 -10.36
C VAL A 468 8.81 -21.94 -11.58
N VAL A 469 8.07 -20.85 -11.38
CA VAL A 469 7.47 -20.10 -12.49
C VAL A 469 8.56 -19.51 -13.37
N ARG A 470 8.43 -19.67 -14.69
CA ARG A 470 9.40 -19.12 -15.64
C ARG A 470 9.06 -17.69 -16.03
N LEU A 471 10.03 -16.79 -15.86
CA LEU A 471 9.98 -15.44 -16.42
C LEU A 471 10.20 -15.53 -17.94
N LEU A 472 9.27 -14.98 -18.72
CA LEU A 472 9.37 -14.88 -20.19
C LEU A 472 10.04 -13.57 -20.62
N GLY A 473 9.83 -12.51 -19.84
CA GLY A 473 10.32 -11.19 -20.20
C GLY A 473 9.80 -10.06 -19.32
N CYS A 474 10.17 -8.84 -19.68
CA CYS A 474 9.77 -7.63 -18.98
C CYS A 474 9.59 -6.45 -19.93
N CYS A 475 8.82 -5.43 -19.53
CA CYS A 475 8.72 -4.14 -20.22
C CYS A 475 9.20 -3.03 -19.28
N LEU A 476 10.25 -2.32 -19.71
CA LEU A 476 10.94 -1.30 -18.92
C LEU A 476 10.66 0.14 -19.40
N GLU A 477 9.96 0.32 -20.52
CA GLU A 477 9.69 1.64 -21.14
C GLU A 477 8.49 2.39 -20.53
N VAL A 478 8.12 2.04 -19.30
CA VAL A 478 6.97 2.55 -18.55
C VAL A 478 7.41 3.01 -17.17
N GLU A 479 6.65 3.93 -16.56
CA GLU A 479 6.95 4.44 -15.22
C GLU A 479 7.11 3.32 -14.18
N VAL A 480 6.23 2.33 -14.23
CA VAL A 480 6.29 1.12 -13.40
C VAL A 480 6.50 -0.09 -14.31
N PRO A 481 7.64 -0.79 -14.18
CA PRO A 481 7.92 -1.95 -15.01
C PRO A 481 6.87 -3.06 -14.96
N ILE A 482 6.77 -3.83 -16.05
CA ILE A 482 5.78 -4.91 -16.19
C ILE A 482 6.53 -6.23 -16.42
N LEU A 483 6.15 -7.27 -15.70
CA LEU A 483 6.74 -8.61 -15.81
C LEU A 483 5.82 -9.56 -16.57
N VAL A 484 6.40 -10.45 -17.35
CA VAL A 484 5.68 -11.41 -18.21
C VAL A 484 6.15 -12.81 -17.85
N TYR A 485 5.24 -13.65 -17.37
CA TYR A 485 5.49 -15.02 -16.95
C TYR A 485 4.74 -16.02 -17.83
N GLU A 486 5.14 -17.28 -17.75
CA GLU A 486 4.30 -18.36 -18.25
C GLU A 486 2.94 -18.37 -17.53
N LEU A 487 1.85 -18.65 -18.26
CA LEU A 487 0.53 -18.74 -17.65
C LEU A 487 0.35 -20.13 -17.01
N ILE A 488 -0.02 -20.14 -15.73
CA ILE A 488 -0.35 -21.36 -14.99
C ILE A 488 -1.88 -21.41 -14.75
N PRO A 489 -2.61 -22.38 -15.34
CA PRO A 489 -4.06 -22.26 -15.54
C PRO A 489 -4.95 -22.56 -14.32
N ASN A 490 -4.54 -23.43 -13.39
CA ASN A 490 -5.42 -23.84 -12.27
C ASN A 490 -5.34 -22.90 -11.05
N GLY A 491 -4.72 -21.72 -11.20
CA GLY A 491 -4.64 -20.73 -10.13
C GLY A 491 -3.71 -21.14 -8.99
N THR A 492 -4.01 -20.70 -7.77
CA THR A 492 -3.15 -20.88 -6.59
C THR A 492 -3.58 -22.08 -5.74
N LEU A 493 -2.64 -22.64 -4.98
CA LEU A 493 -2.89 -23.67 -3.99
C LEU A 493 -3.92 -23.22 -2.96
N PHE A 494 -3.85 -21.96 -2.50
CA PHE A 494 -4.82 -21.37 -1.56
C PHE A 494 -6.27 -21.58 -2.05
N HIS A 495 -6.55 -21.27 -3.32
CA HIS A 495 -7.89 -21.45 -3.88
C HIS A 495 -8.29 -22.92 -3.96
N LEU A 496 -7.34 -23.81 -4.25
CA LEU A 496 -7.62 -25.25 -4.32
C LEU A 496 -8.07 -25.83 -2.97
N ILE A 497 -7.48 -25.37 -1.85
CA ILE A 497 -7.71 -25.95 -0.52
C ILE A 497 -8.77 -25.21 0.31
N HIS A 498 -9.01 -23.91 0.07
CA HIS A 498 -9.93 -23.11 0.88
C HIS A 498 -11.20 -22.64 0.14
N SER A 499 -11.29 -22.78 -1.19
CA SER A 499 -12.50 -22.37 -1.90
C SER A 499 -13.62 -23.39 -1.72
N ASN A 500 -14.80 -22.88 -1.38
CA ASN A 500 -16.02 -23.66 -1.15
C ASN A 500 -16.69 -24.04 -2.49
N ASN A 501 -15.96 -24.70 -3.39
CA ASN A 501 -16.52 -25.14 -4.66
C ASN A 501 -17.25 -26.48 -4.50
N ASP A 502 -18.36 -26.68 -5.22
CA ASP A 502 -19.16 -27.92 -5.30
C ASP A 502 -18.41 -29.16 -5.85
N TYR A 503 -17.08 -29.11 -5.95
CA TYR A 503 -16.22 -30.21 -6.41
C TYR A 503 -15.77 -31.09 -5.24
N LYS A 504 -15.44 -32.35 -5.54
CA LYS A 504 -14.88 -33.28 -4.54
C LYS A 504 -13.61 -32.71 -3.91
N PRO A 505 -13.44 -32.84 -2.58
CA PRO A 505 -12.20 -32.46 -1.89
C PRO A 505 -10.98 -33.12 -2.53
N VAL A 506 -9.89 -32.37 -2.62
CA VAL A 506 -8.64 -32.87 -3.21
C VAL A 506 -8.03 -33.94 -2.32
N SER A 507 -7.72 -35.09 -2.92
CA SER A 507 -7.14 -36.24 -2.24
C SER A 507 -5.79 -35.91 -1.59
N LEU A 508 -5.45 -36.64 -0.52
CA LEU A 508 -4.17 -36.44 0.16
C LEU A 508 -2.95 -36.73 -0.73
N ASP A 509 -3.01 -37.68 -1.68
CA ASP A 509 -1.88 -37.94 -2.61
C ASP A 509 -1.53 -36.69 -3.43
N VAL A 510 -2.54 -35.96 -3.90
CA VAL A 510 -2.34 -34.71 -4.64
C VAL A 510 -1.81 -33.61 -3.73
N ARG A 511 -2.34 -33.47 -2.49
CA ARG A 511 -1.82 -32.51 -1.52
C ARG A 511 -0.34 -32.76 -1.17
N LEU A 512 0.04 -34.02 -0.95
CA LEU A 512 1.43 -34.42 -0.68
C LEU A 512 2.32 -34.27 -1.91
N TRP A 513 1.79 -34.48 -3.12
CA TRP A 513 2.52 -34.20 -4.34
C TRP A 513 2.89 -32.71 -4.44
N ILE A 514 1.90 -31.84 -4.25
CA ILE A 514 2.10 -30.39 -4.28
C ILE A 514 3.11 -29.96 -3.21
N ALA A 515 3.01 -30.51 -2.00
CA ALA A 515 3.97 -30.25 -0.92
C ALA A 515 5.41 -30.65 -1.32
N GLN A 516 5.58 -31.87 -1.83
CA GLN A 516 6.87 -32.39 -2.25
C GLN A 516 7.50 -31.49 -3.33
N GLU A 517 6.75 -31.15 -4.38
CA GLU A 517 7.27 -30.34 -5.49
C GLU A 517 7.59 -28.89 -5.08
N SER A 518 6.78 -28.32 -4.20
CA SER A 518 7.05 -27.00 -3.62
C SER A 518 8.32 -27.03 -2.76
N ALA A 519 8.52 -28.11 -1.97
CA ALA A 519 9.73 -28.30 -1.19
C ALA A 519 10.97 -28.51 -2.07
N GLU A 520 10.86 -29.25 -3.18
CA GLU A 520 11.92 -29.42 -4.17
C GLU A 520 12.32 -28.08 -4.81
N ALA A 521 11.36 -27.21 -5.13
CA ALA A 521 11.62 -25.87 -5.64
C ALA A 521 12.39 -25.00 -4.64
N LEU A 522 11.97 -25.01 -3.37
CA LEU A 522 12.63 -24.27 -2.29
C LEU A 522 14.04 -24.80 -2.01
N ALA A 523 14.21 -26.12 -2.00
CA ALA A 523 15.52 -26.75 -1.87
C ALA A 523 16.47 -26.35 -3.01
N TYR A 524 15.97 -26.32 -4.26
CA TYR A 524 16.74 -25.86 -5.41
C TYR A 524 17.24 -24.41 -5.24
N MET A 525 16.40 -23.51 -4.73
CA MET A 525 16.78 -22.11 -4.46
C MET A 525 17.85 -21.99 -3.37
N HIS A 526 17.70 -22.73 -2.28
CA HIS A 526 18.64 -22.72 -1.16
C HIS A 526 20.01 -23.31 -1.52
N LEU A 527 20.05 -24.26 -2.45
CA LEU A 527 21.26 -24.94 -2.93
C LEU A 527 21.95 -24.25 -4.13
N SER A 528 21.47 -23.08 -4.56
CA SER A 528 22.00 -22.38 -5.74
C SER A 528 23.52 -22.16 -5.66
N ILE A 529 24.23 -22.53 -6.74
CA ILE A 529 25.69 -22.68 -6.80
C ILE A 529 26.43 -21.36 -6.54
N ASN A 530 25.84 -20.23 -6.94
CA ASN A 530 26.44 -18.92 -6.79
C ASN A 530 26.18 -18.30 -5.42
N ARG A 531 24.92 -18.22 -4.99
CA ARG A 531 24.50 -17.67 -3.70
C ARG A 531 23.14 -18.31 -3.34
N PRO A 532 22.89 -18.69 -2.07
CA PRO A 532 21.58 -19.14 -1.65
C PRO A 532 20.53 -18.05 -1.95
N ILE A 533 19.42 -18.46 -2.53
CA ILE A 533 18.26 -17.58 -2.77
C ILE A 533 17.21 -17.91 -1.72
N VAL A 534 16.85 -16.94 -0.88
CA VAL A 534 15.72 -17.07 0.04
C VAL A 534 14.50 -16.43 -0.59
N HIS A 535 13.38 -17.14 -0.60
CA HIS A 535 12.14 -16.68 -1.22
C HIS A 535 11.51 -15.52 -0.42
N GLY A 536 11.45 -15.64 0.91
CA GLY A 536 11.05 -14.57 1.84
C GLY A 536 9.53 -14.39 2.01
N ASP A 537 8.71 -14.82 1.05
CA ASP A 537 7.24 -14.79 1.15
C ASP A 537 6.57 -16.09 0.70
N VAL A 538 6.97 -17.22 1.28
CA VAL A 538 6.37 -18.54 0.97
C VAL A 538 4.97 -18.63 1.59
N LYS A 539 3.95 -18.85 0.76
CA LYS A 539 2.55 -19.04 1.17
C LYS A 539 1.78 -19.80 0.11
N SER A 540 0.62 -20.34 0.46
CA SER A 540 -0.24 -21.08 -0.48
C SER A 540 -0.79 -20.20 -1.63
N LEU A 541 -0.83 -18.87 -1.48
CA LEU A 541 -1.12 -17.94 -2.58
C LEU A 541 0.02 -17.84 -3.62
N ASN A 542 1.25 -18.13 -3.22
CA ASN A 542 2.46 -18.05 -4.05
C ASN A 542 2.90 -19.42 -4.62
N ILE A 543 2.02 -20.42 -4.55
CA ILE A 543 2.20 -21.73 -5.17
C ILE A 543 1.09 -21.89 -6.20
N LEU A 544 1.44 -21.87 -7.48
CA LEU A 544 0.52 -22.04 -8.61
C LEU A 544 0.45 -23.50 -9.04
N LEU A 545 -0.65 -23.87 -9.69
CA LEU A 545 -0.92 -25.24 -10.12
C LEU A 545 -1.22 -25.31 -11.62
N ASP A 546 -0.54 -26.20 -12.32
CA ASP A 546 -0.85 -26.47 -13.73
C ASP A 546 -2.03 -27.44 -13.90
N GLU A 547 -2.35 -27.79 -15.15
CA GLU A 547 -3.46 -28.69 -15.51
C GLU A 547 -3.36 -30.08 -14.84
N ASN A 548 -2.15 -30.51 -14.48
CA ASN A 548 -1.86 -31.80 -13.86
C ASN A 548 -1.60 -31.70 -12.35
N TYR A 549 -1.90 -30.55 -11.74
CA TYR A 549 -1.56 -30.23 -10.35
C TYR A 549 -0.05 -30.19 -10.05
N THR A 550 0.79 -29.99 -11.05
CA THR A 550 2.22 -29.71 -10.85
C THR A 550 2.35 -28.37 -10.15
N ALA A 551 3.11 -28.34 -9.05
CA ALA A 551 3.29 -27.12 -8.25
C ALA A 551 4.39 -26.24 -8.83
N LYS A 552 4.15 -24.93 -8.89
CA LYS A 552 5.11 -23.91 -9.31
C LYS A 552 5.14 -22.73 -8.35
N VAL A 553 6.28 -22.51 -7.70
CA VAL A 553 6.50 -21.34 -6.83
C VAL A 553 6.58 -20.07 -7.66
N THR A 554 5.93 -19.00 -7.19
CA THR A 554 5.83 -17.69 -7.85
C THR A 554 6.02 -16.54 -6.87
N ASP A 555 6.07 -15.30 -7.39
CA ASP A 555 6.14 -14.03 -6.66
C ASP A 555 7.45 -13.81 -5.87
N PHE A 556 8.50 -13.47 -6.61
CA PHE A 556 9.88 -13.38 -6.12
C PHE A 556 10.29 -11.97 -5.68
N GLY A 557 9.34 -11.04 -5.54
CA GLY A 557 9.62 -9.64 -5.18
C GLY A 557 10.32 -9.51 -3.81
N ALA A 558 9.93 -10.34 -2.84
CA ALA A 558 10.55 -10.39 -1.51
C ALA A 558 11.85 -11.21 -1.46
N SER A 559 12.23 -11.87 -2.56
CA SER A 559 13.36 -12.81 -2.57
C SER A 559 14.71 -12.09 -2.52
N ARG A 560 15.70 -12.73 -1.89
CA ARG A 560 17.04 -12.13 -1.68
C ARG A 560 18.14 -13.15 -1.96
N LEU A 561 19.24 -12.67 -2.55
CA LEU A 561 20.50 -13.40 -2.72
C LEU A 561 21.35 -13.19 -1.47
N LEU A 562 21.54 -14.23 -0.66
CA LEU A 562 22.33 -14.11 0.57
C LEU A 562 23.84 -14.03 0.29
N PRO A 563 24.61 -13.22 1.04
CA PRO A 563 26.07 -13.29 1.04
C PRO A 563 26.54 -14.67 1.51
N LYS A 564 27.69 -15.16 1.02
CA LYS A 564 28.23 -16.47 1.46
C LYS A 564 28.77 -16.45 2.90
N ASP A 565 29.26 -15.30 3.36
CA ASP A 565 30.14 -15.23 4.54
C ASP A 565 29.65 -14.26 5.64
N GLU A 566 28.53 -13.55 5.46
CA GLU A 566 28.00 -12.58 6.44
C GLU A 566 26.47 -12.62 6.52
N ALA A 567 25.94 -12.55 7.75
CA ALA A 567 24.51 -12.41 8.00
C ALA A 567 24.06 -10.99 7.61
N GLN A 568 23.15 -10.90 6.63
CA GLN A 568 22.60 -9.61 6.20
C GLN A 568 21.46 -9.17 7.14
N LEU A 569 21.68 -8.08 7.87
CA LEU A 569 20.63 -7.44 8.65
C LEU A 569 19.66 -6.71 7.71
N MET A 570 18.37 -7.04 7.79
CA MET A 570 17.35 -6.41 6.98
C MET A 570 16.90 -5.08 7.61
N THR A 571 16.85 -4.02 6.80
CA THR A 571 16.37 -2.69 7.22
C THR A 571 14.88 -2.70 7.57
N MET A 572 14.10 -3.52 6.85
CA MET A 572 12.69 -3.79 7.13
C MET A 572 12.39 -5.29 7.04
N VAL A 573 11.53 -5.79 7.93
CA VAL A 573 11.01 -7.16 7.88
C VAL A 573 9.87 -7.23 6.86
N GLN A 574 9.96 -8.13 5.90
CA GLN A 574 8.96 -8.32 4.84
C GLN A 574 8.39 -9.74 4.90
N GLY A 575 7.08 -9.88 4.65
CA GLY A 575 6.42 -11.19 4.58
C GLY A 575 4.94 -11.13 4.96
N THR A 576 4.25 -12.26 4.85
CA THR A 576 2.80 -12.35 5.08
C THR A 576 2.47 -12.78 6.51
N LEU A 577 1.53 -12.07 7.15
CA LEU A 577 1.03 -12.43 8.48
C LEU A 577 0.50 -13.86 8.50
N GLY A 578 0.88 -14.62 9.54
CA GLY A 578 0.54 -16.05 9.66
C GLY A 578 1.63 -16.99 9.15
N TYR A 579 2.42 -16.55 8.16
CA TYR A 579 3.55 -17.31 7.60
C TYR A 579 4.90 -16.80 8.10
N LEU A 580 4.95 -15.55 8.59
CA LEU A 580 6.19 -14.89 8.98
C LEU A 580 6.93 -15.62 10.10
N ASP A 581 8.21 -15.92 9.84
CA ASP A 581 9.12 -16.54 10.80
C ASP A 581 9.32 -15.64 12.04
N PRO A 582 9.02 -16.13 13.26
CA PRO A 582 9.19 -15.36 14.48
C PRO A 582 10.65 -15.01 14.79
N GLU A 583 11.62 -15.85 14.41
CA GLU A 583 13.05 -15.57 14.61
C GLU A 583 13.53 -14.46 13.66
N TYR A 584 13.12 -14.51 12.40
CA TYR A 584 13.36 -13.42 11.45
C TYR A 584 12.71 -12.09 11.90
N LEU A 585 11.47 -12.15 12.38
CA LEU A 585 10.78 -10.96 12.91
C LEU A 585 11.54 -10.33 14.08
N GLN A 586 12.14 -11.15 14.94
CA GLN A 586 12.86 -10.70 16.13
C GLN A 586 14.28 -10.20 15.81
N GLU A 587 15.06 -10.99 15.07
CA GLU A 587 16.48 -10.77 14.85
C GLU A 587 16.77 -9.94 13.59
N ARG A 588 15.77 -9.76 12.70
CA ARG A 588 15.88 -9.10 11.39
C ARG A 588 16.92 -9.73 10.45
N ILE A 589 17.31 -10.98 10.69
CA ILE A 589 18.22 -11.73 9.83
C ILE A 589 17.39 -12.71 9.00
N LEU A 590 17.34 -12.49 7.69
CA LEU A 590 16.65 -13.39 6.77
C LEU A 590 17.56 -14.58 6.43
N THR A 591 17.08 -15.80 6.64
CA THR A 591 17.82 -17.03 6.35
C THR A 591 16.98 -18.02 5.55
N GLU A 592 17.61 -19.06 5.01
CA GLU A 592 16.90 -20.17 4.39
C GLU A 592 15.92 -20.86 5.35
N LYS A 593 16.17 -20.77 6.66
CA LYS A 593 15.29 -21.30 7.71
C LYS A 593 13.98 -20.53 7.84
N SER A 594 13.93 -19.28 7.38
CA SER A 594 12.70 -18.48 7.37
C SER A 594 11.70 -19.00 6.32
N ASP A 595 12.20 -19.47 5.17
CA ASP A 595 11.37 -20.17 4.18
C ASP A 595 10.88 -21.52 4.72
N VAL A 596 11.71 -22.25 5.49
CA VAL A 596 11.32 -23.53 6.11
C VAL A 596 10.14 -23.34 7.06
N TYR A 597 10.16 -22.29 7.89
CA TYR A 597 9.05 -21.97 8.78
C TYR A 597 7.77 -21.68 8.00
N SER A 598 7.87 -20.80 7.01
CA SER A 598 6.75 -20.39 6.16
C SER A 598 6.15 -21.59 5.41
N PHE A 599 6.99 -22.49 4.90
CA PHE A 599 6.56 -23.75 4.29
C PHE A 599 5.91 -24.71 5.29
N GLY A 600 6.37 -24.72 6.54
CA GLY A 600 5.72 -25.44 7.63
C GLY A 600 4.26 -25.03 7.81
N VAL A 601 3.95 -23.74 7.67
CA VAL A 601 2.57 -23.25 7.70
C VAL A 601 1.77 -23.79 6.51
N VAL A 602 2.34 -23.76 5.29
CA VAL A 602 1.70 -24.34 4.09
C VAL A 602 1.40 -25.84 4.28
N LEU A 603 2.31 -26.61 4.90
CA LEU A 603 2.06 -28.01 5.25
C LEU A 603 0.85 -28.16 6.18
N LEU A 604 0.70 -27.27 7.16
CA LEU A 604 -0.47 -27.28 8.04
C LEU A 604 -1.75 -26.95 7.28
N GLU A 605 -1.75 -25.97 6.38
CA GLU A 605 -2.92 -25.66 5.55
C GLU A 605 -3.36 -26.88 4.72
N LEU A 606 -2.40 -27.63 4.16
CA LEU A 606 -2.66 -28.84 3.38
C LEU A 606 -3.32 -29.96 4.20
N ILE A 607 -2.91 -30.19 5.45
CA ILE A 607 -3.44 -31.30 6.27
C ILE A 607 -4.66 -30.91 7.11
N THR A 608 -4.85 -29.62 7.40
CA THR A 608 -5.97 -29.13 8.22
C THR A 608 -7.11 -28.51 7.41
N GLY A 609 -6.84 -28.07 6.17
CA GLY A 609 -7.80 -27.31 5.36
C GLY A 609 -8.10 -25.90 5.89
N LYS A 610 -7.44 -25.46 6.98
CA LYS A 610 -7.61 -24.14 7.59
C LYS A 610 -6.62 -23.13 7.00
N THR A 611 -7.03 -21.88 6.91
CA THR A 611 -6.15 -20.76 6.52
C THR A 611 -5.13 -20.46 7.62
N ALA A 612 -3.97 -19.90 7.24
CA ALA A 612 -2.91 -19.52 8.20
C ALA A 612 -3.38 -18.64 9.36
N ILE A 613 -4.36 -17.75 9.10
CA ILE A 613 -5.15 -17.04 10.10
C ILE A 613 -6.62 -17.45 9.91
N TYR A 614 -7.24 -18.09 10.89
CA TYR A 614 -8.61 -18.58 10.81
C TYR A 614 -9.43 -18.11 12.02
N SER A 615 -10.76 -18.05 11.87
CA SER A 615 -11.67 -17.78 12.99
C SER A 615 -12.30 -19.09 13.44
N ALA A 616 -12.06 -19.50 14.69
CA ALA A 616 -12.73 -20.68 15.24
C ALA A 616 -14.23 -20.42 15.39
N GLU A 617 -15.05 -21.42 15.07
CA GLU A 617 -16.51 -21.33 15.19
C GLU A 617 -16.89 -20.94 16.64
N GLY A 618 -17.57 -19.81 16.79
CA GLY A 618 -18.06 -19.31 18.08
C GLY A 618 -17.08 -18.45 18.90
N SER A 619 -15.79 -18.33 18.53
CA SER A 619 -14.83 -17.52 19.30
C SER A 619 -14.78 -16.03 18.88
N GLY A 620 -15.11 -15.73 17.62
CA GLY A 620 -15.10 -14.37 17.05
C GLY A 620 -13.72 -13.72 17.00
N LYS A 621 -12.63 -14.45 17.31
CA LYS A 621 -11.25 -13.95 17.34
C LYS A 621 -10.40 -14.65 16.28
N PRO A 622 -9.54 -13.91 15.55
CA PRO A 622 -8.59 -14.53 14.63
C PRO A 622 -7.53 -15.32 15.40
N GLU A 623 -7.37 -16.58 15.04
CA GLU A 623 -6.37 -17.51 15.58
C GLU A 623 -5.27 -17.76 14.54
N ASN A 624 -4.04 -18.00 15.02
CA ASN A 624 -2.89 -18.34 14.18
C ASN A 624 -2.72 -19.86 14.09
N LEU A 625 -2.75 -20.41 12.88
CA LEU A 625 -2.72 -21.86 12.63
C LEU A 625 -1.47 -22.53 13.21
N ALA A 626 -0.29 -21.94 12.99
CA ALA A 626 0.96 -22.49 13.51
C ALA A 626 0.94 -22.58 15.05
N SER A 627 0.46 -21.54 15.72
CA SER A 627 0.39 -21.48 17.18
C SER A 627 -0.60 -22.49 17.75
N SER A 628 -1.82 -22.55 17.20
CA SER A 628 -2.87 -23.49 17.60
C SER A 628 -2.43 -24.93 17.37
N PHE A 629 -1.75 -25.21 16.25
CA PHE A 629 -1.21 -26.53 15.96
C PHE A 629 -0.08 -26.94 16.91
N LEU A 630 0.89 -26.06 17.15
CA LEU A 630 1.98 -26.34 18.09
C LEU A 630 1.46 -26.59 19.51
N GLN A 631 0.42 -25.87 19.93
CA GLN A 631 -0.26 -26.12 21.20
C GLN A 631 -0.94 -27.49 21.21
N ALA A 632 -1.77 -27.80 20.20
CA ALA A 632 -2.45 -29.08 20.09
C ALA A 632 -1.45 -30.25 20.03
N ALA A 633 -0.32 -30.08 19.34
CA ALA A 633 0.74 -31.09 19.26
C ALA A 633 1.39 -31.35 20.62
N ARG A 634 1.64 -30.31 21.45
CA ARG A 634 2.14 -30.47 22.82
C ARG A 634 1.15 -31.23 23.72
N GLU A 635 -0.14 -31.09 23.43
CA GLU A 635 -1.23 -31.73 24.17
C GLU A 635 -1.60 -33.13 23.62
N ASN A 636 -0.88 -33.64 22.60
CA ASN A 636 -1.22 -34.86 21.85
C ASN A 636 -2.63 -34.83 21.22
N ARG A 637 -3.10 -33.65 20.80
CA ARG A 637 -4.41 -33.40 20.18
C ARG A 637 -4.33 -32.91 18.73
N ALA A 638 -3.15 -32.95 18.10
CA ALA A 638 -2.96 -32.47 16.73
C ALA A 638 -3.89 -33.17 15.71
N HIS A 639 -4.19 -34.46 15.91
CA HIS A 639 -5.11 -35.22 15.05
C HIS A 639 -6.52 -34.61 14.97
N ALA A 640 -6.99 -33.93 16.02
CA ALA A 640 -8.31 -33.29 16.03
C ALA A 640 -8.38 -32.06 15.11
N MET A 641 -7.25 -31.58 14.60
CA MET A 641 -7.19 -30.44 13.67
C MET A 641 -7.17 -30.86 12.20
N PHE A 642 -7.03 -32.16 11.90
CA PHE A 642 -6.91 -32.63 10.53
C PHE A 642 -8.24 -32.53 9.77
N ASP A 643 -8.14 -32.28 8.47
CA ASP A 643 -9.28 -32.22 7.57
C ASP A 643 -9.95 -33.60 7.48
N ASN A 644 -11.25 -33.68 7.76
CA ASN A 644 -12.00 -34.94 7.69
C ASN A 644 -11.92 -35.59 6.31
N SER A 645 -11.74 -34.80 5.24
CA SER A 645 -11.61 -35.32 3.87
C SER A 645 -10.30 -36.08 3.62
N VAL A 646 -9.27 -35.91 4.47
CA VAL A 646 -7.99 -36.63 4.35
C VAL A 646 -7.89 -37.85 5.28
N MET A 647 -8.84 -38.05 6.19
CA MET A 647 -8.85 -39.11 7.20
C MET A 647 -9.47 -40.44 6.73
N GLY A 648 -9.77 -40.59 5.43
CA GLY A 648 -10.76 -41.56 4.93
C GLY A 648 -10.33 -43.02 4.67
N ALA A 649 -9.07 -43.44 4.86
CA ALA A 649 -8.66 -44.83 4.60
C ALA A 649 -7.93 -45.47 5.79
N SER A 650 -8.21 -46.73 6.12
CA SER A 650 -7.50 -47.43 7.21
C SER A 650 -6.00 -47.49 6.94
N GLY A 651 -5.17 -47.07 7.92
CA GLY A 651 -3.71 -47.01 7.81
C GLY A 651 -3.14 -45.63 7.43
N THR A 652 -3.98 -44.62 7.21
CA THR A 652 -3.55 -43.27 6.81
C THR A 652 -3.18 -42.34 7.97
N GLU A 653 -3.61 -42.67 9.19
CA GLU A 653 -3.39 -41.85 10.39
C GLU A 653 -1.91 -41.77 10.78
N GLU A 654 -1.16 -42.86 10.60
CA GLU A 654 0.28 -42.92 10.89
C GLU A 654 1.07 -42.00 9.94
N LEU A 655 0.78 -42.08 8.64
CA LEU A 655 1.41 -41.23 7.62
C LEU A 655 1.03 -39.75 7.77
N LEU A 656 -0.22 -39.44 8.14
CA LEU A 656 -0.60 -38.07 8.51
C LEU A 656 0.13 -37.59 9.77
N GLY A 657 0.37 -38.48 10.73
CA GLY A 657 1.21 -38.23 11.90
C GLY A 657 2.65 -37.85 11.51
N GLU A 658 3.24 -38.51 10.53
CA GLU A 658 4.58 -38.16 10.00
C GLU A 658 4.61 -36.78 9.35
N VAL A 659 3.59 -36.42 8.56
CA VAL A 659 3.48 -35.08 7.94
C VAL A 659 3.31 -34.00 9.01
N ALA A 660 2.47 -34.26 10.01
CA ALA A 660 2.25 -33.37 11.15
C ALA A 660 3.53 -33.16 11.98
N GLN A 661 4.31 -34.23 12.16
CA GLN A 661 5.60 -34.18 12.83
C GLN A 661 6.63 -33.37 12.04
N LEU A 662 6.66 -33.53 10.71
CA LEU A 662 7.50 -32.71 9.82
C LEU A 662 7.10 -31.23 9.90
N GLY A 663 5.80 -30.91 9.83
CA GLY A 663 5.29 -29.56 10.02
C GLY A 663 5.71 -28.96 11.37
N ARG A 664 5.63 -29.74 12.45
CA ARG A 664 6.10 -29.32 13.79
C ARG A 664 7.60 -29.00 13.80
N MET A 665 8.43 -29.78 13.12
CA MET A 665 9.87 -29.54 13.02
C MET A 665 10.18 -28.26 12.22
N CYS A 666 9.49 -28.04 11.11
CA CYS A 666 9.61 -26.81 10.32
C CYS A 666 9.24 -25.55 11.13
N LEU A 667 8.26 -25.68 12.03
CA LEU A 667 7.74 -24.57 12.86
C LEU A 667 8.50 -24.36 14.18
N SER A 668 9.70 -24.94 14.36
CA SER A 668 10.51 -24.64 15.56
C SER A 668 10.80 -23.14 15.66
N ILE A 669 10.76 -22.60 16.87
CA ILE A 669 11.05 -21.18 17.12
C ILE A 669 12.50 -20.87 16.73
N LYS A 670 13.44 -21.79 17.01
CA LYS A 670 14.85 -21.63 16.66
C LYS A 670 15.13 -22.18 15.26
N GLY A 671 15.63 -21.35 14.36
CA GLY A 671 15.91 -21.74 12.97
C GLY A 671 16.93 -22.87 12.85
N ALA A 672 17.92 -22.92 13.75
CA ALA A 672 18.94 -23.97 13.79
C ALA A 672 18.37 -25.38 14.04
N GLU A 673 17.20 -25.49 14.68
CA GLU A 673 16.54 -26.77 14.94
C GLU A 673 15.63 -27.22 13.79
N ARG A 674 15.31 -26.31 12.86
CA ARG A 674 14.49 -26.63 11.69
C ARG A 674 15.31 -27.48 10.71
N PRO A 675 14.68 -28.42 9.97
CA PRO A 675 15.36 -29.14 8.89
C PRO A 675 15.78 -28.19 7.75
N SER A 676 16.62 -28.64 6.83
CA SER A 676 16.81 -27.94 5.54
C SER A 676 15.66 -28.28 4.58
N MET A 677 15.39 -27.44 3.59
CA MET A 677 14.35 -27.75 2.59
C MET A 677 14.66 -29.02 1.79
N THR A 678 15.93 -29.39 1.64
CA THR A 678 16.33 -30.70 1.07
C THR A 678 15.82 -31.85 1.93
N GLN A 679 16.05 -31.80 3.25
CA GLN A 679 15.57 -32.82 4.18
C GLN A 679 14.04 -32.88 4.20
N VAL A 680 13.37 -31.74 4.15
CA VAL A 680 11.89 -31.65 4.06
C VAL A 680 11.39 -32.33 2.78
N ALA A 681 12.00 -32.02 1.63
CA ALA A 681 11.62 -32.61 0.34
C ALA A 681 11.83 -34.14 0.31
N ASP A 682 12.95 -34.63 0.85
CA ASP A 682 13.25 -36.06 0.91
C ASP A 682 12.29 -36.81 1.84
N GLN A 683 11.94 -36.23 2.99
CA GLN A 683 10.95 -36.81 3.90
C GLN A 683 9.55 -36.86 3.26
N LEU A 684 9.10 -35.77 2.60
CA LEU A 684 7.82 -35.76 1.89
C LEU A 684 7.78 -36.80 0.76
N ARG A 685 8.89 -36.99 0.04
CA ARG A 685 9.01 -38.03 -0.99
C ARG A 685 8.87 -39.43 -0.40
N ALA A 686 9.49 -39.69 0.75
CA ALA A 686 9.39 -40.96 1.46
C ALA A 686 7.94 -41.22 1.93
N ILE A 687 7.32 -40.26 2.61
CA ILE A 687 5.93 -40.33 3.09
C ILE A 687 4.97 -40.64 1.93
N ARG A 688 5.09 -39.90 0.83
CA ARG A 688 4.23 -40.09 -0.35
C ARG A 688 4.44 -41.45 -1.01
N SER A 689 5.68 -41.95 -1.05
CA SER A 689 5.97 -43.28 -1.59
C SER A 689 5.32 -44.38 -0.75
N ALA A 690 5.40 -44.27 0.59
CA ALA A 690 4.71 -45.17 1.50
C ALA A 690 3.17 -45.10 1.34
N TRP A 691 2.63 -43.88 1.21
CA TRP A 691 1.20 -43.66 0.97
C TRP A 691 0.68 -44.37 -0.27
N ARG A 692 1.42 -44.30 -1.39
CA ARG A 692 1.04 -44.96 -2.64
C ARG A 692 1.02 -46.47 -2.54
N GLU A 693 1.91 -47.05 -1.73
CA GLU A 693 1.89 -48.49 -1.46
C GLU A 693 0.68 -48.89 -0.60
N VAL A 694 0.26 -48.06 0.36
CA VAL A 694 -0.98 -48.28 1.13
C VAL A 694 -2.21 -48.24 0.22
N LEU A 695 -2.28 -47.26 -0.69
CA LEU A 695 -3.37 -47.17 -1.67
C LEU A 695 -3.46 -48.41 -2.57
N LYS A 696 -2.33 -48.86 -3.13
CA LYS A 696 -2.29 -50.07 -3.97
C LYS A 696 -2.75 -51.31 -3.21
N ARG A 697 -2.36 -51.46 -1.94
CA ARG A 697 -2.81 -52.58 -1.09
C ARG A 697 -4.32 -52.52 -0.86
N SER A 698 -4.85 -51.36 -0.52
CA SER A 698 -6.28 -51.15 -0.30
C SER A 698 -7.11 -51.43 -1.57
N GLU A 699 -6.66 -50.99 -2.74
CA GLU A 699 -7.30 -51.32 -4.02
C GLU A 699 -7.26 -52.82 -4.33
N THR A 700 -6.12 -53.46 -4.06
CA THR A 700 -5.94 -54.92 -4.27
C THR A 700 -6.85 -55.71 -3.33
N GLU A 701 -6.97 -55.32 -2.06
CA GLU A 701 -7.88 -55.93 -1.08
C GLU A 701 -9.35 -55.74 -1.45
N LEU A 702 -9.74 -54.56 -1.94
CA LEU A 702 -11.07 -54.28 -2.47
C LEU A 702 -11.41 -55.13 -3.71
N LEU A 703 -10.44 -55.35 -4.60
CA LEU A 703 -10.59 -56.22 -5.77
C LEU A 703 -10.72 -57.69 -5.37
N ILE A 704 -9.92 -58.15 -4.39
CA ILE A 704 -10.00 -59.51 -3.83
C ILE A 704 -11.36 -59.69 -3.12
N ALA A 705 -11.83 -58.73 -2.35
CA ALA A 705 -13.14 -58.77 -1.69
C ALA A 705 -14.32 -58.78 -2.69
N ARG A 706 -14.17 -58.13 -3.85
CA ARG A 706 -15.17 -58.19 -4.94
C ARG A 706 -15.13 -59.49 -5.75
N HIS A 707 -14.04 -60.27 -5.70
CA HIS A 707 -13.86 -61.49 -6.52
C HIS A 707 -13.73 -62.77 -5.68
N GLY A 708 -13.83 -62.68 -4.34
CA GLY A 708 -13.82 -63.81 -3.41
C GLY A 708 -15.13 -64.60 -3.38
N PHE A 709 -15.02 -65.90 -3.65
CA PHE A 709 -16.06 -66.88 -3.91
C PHE A 709 -17.13 -67.07 -2.81
N SER A 710 -18.38 -67.20 -3.26
CA SER A 710 -19.41 -68.04 -2.64
C SER A 710 -19.05 -69.51 -2.87
N THR A 711 -18.56 -70.19 -1.84
CA THR A 711 -18.61 -71.66 -1.76
C THR A 711 -19.48 -72.05 -0.57
N GLY A 712 -20.80 -72.04 -0.78
CA GLY A 712 -21.74 -72.79 0.05
C GLY A 712 -21.61 -74.30 -0.22
N PRO A 713 -21.82 -75.15 0.80
CA PRO A 713 -21.55 -76.59 0.71
C PRO A 713 -22.60 -77.27 -0.18
N ARG A 714 -22.17 -78.22 -1.03
CA ARG A 714 -23.07 -79.19 -1.66
C ARG A 714 -23.03 -80.49 -0.86
N GLU A 715 -24.22 -80.90 -0.44
CA GLU A 715 -24.60 -82.20 0.11
C GLU A 715 -24.19 -83.37 -0.80
#